data_AF-A0A8D7EVV4-F1
#
_entry.id   AF-A0A8D7EVV4-F1
#
_cell.length_a   1.000
_cell.length_b   1.000
_cell.length_c   1.000
_cell.angle_alpha   90.00
_cell.angle_beta   90.00
_cell.angle_gamma   90.00
#
_symmetry.space_group_name_H-M   'P 1'
#
loop_
_entity.id
_entity.type
_entity.pdbx_description
1 polymer ?
#
loop_
_entity_poly.entity_id
_entity_poly.type
_entity_poly.pdbx_seq_one_letter_code
_entity_poly.pdbx_strand_id
1 'polypeptide(L)'
;MGTFKTLLFMLLILHSSVARGAVYLKYKDPKQPLNVRINDLLNRMTLAEKIGQMSQIERATATAEVIEKYFIGSVLSGGGSVPAPQASAETWMNMITEMQKSALSTRLGIPIIYGIDAVHGHNNVYGATIFPHNIGLGATRDPSLVRQIGAATALEVRATGIPYVFAPCVAVCRDPRWGRCYESYSEDPKVVEQMTEIIDGLQGTIPANSRKGVPFLAGRKNVAACAKHYVGDGGTYKGINENNTVIDLHGLLSIHMPPYYHAIIRGVSTVMVSYSSWNGVKMHANRRLVTDFLKNTLRFRGFVISDWQGIDKITTPPHANYSYSVTAGISAGIDMIMIPNNYTEFIDDLTDQVESKIIPMSRIDDAVRRILRVKFTMGLFENPFPDPSLVDQVGKQEHRELARDAVRRSLVLLKNGKSADAPVLPLPKKTGSILVTGSHADNLGYQCGGWTITWQGLGGNNLTIGTTIFEAIKATVDPTTQIVFSEDPDAGFIERNHFSYAVVVVGEQPYAETFGDNLNLTIPEPGPSLIQKVCGSIKCVVVVVSGRPLVIEPYVGVMDAVVAAWLPGSEGQGVADVLFGDYGFSGKLPRTWFRSVEQLPMNVGDRHYDPLFPYGFGLTTKPARAQHREMALLGVHLLLCWAAVSGAEYAKYKDPNQPVKWRIRDLMQRMTLAEKIGQMTQIERKVATPQIMKDFFIGSVLSGGGSVPAPRASAEAWVDMINEFQRGSLSTRLGIPMIYGIDAVHGNNNVYNATMFPHNIGLGATRQVDPELVKRIGAATALEVRATGIPYAFAPCIAVCRDPRWGRCFESYSEDHRIVQAMTDIILGLQGDVPENHAKGFPYVSGERKVVASAKHFVGDGGTQKGINENDTIIDPNGLFGIHMPAYVDAIAKGVSTVMISYSSWNGVKMHTNRDLITGVLKNKLGFKGLVISDWEGLDRITSPPGANYTYSVEAGINAGIDMVMVPKRYKEFIGNLTFLVKNKFISMSRIDDAVRRILRVKFALGLFDKPLADHSLADQLGKKEHRELAREAVRKSLVLLKNGNSDDGPLLPLPKKAPRILVAGSHAHNIGYQCGGWTIEWYGGSGRITAGTTILEAIRSTVDPATEVAFSENPDADLLRDHDFSYAVVVVGEHPYAETFGDSLNLTLAAPGPTTIQTVCGAVKCAVVLVTGRPVVIEPYLPGMDALVAAWLPGSEGQGVADVLFGDYEFTGRLPSTWFRSVDQLPMNAGDAHYDPLFPLGFGLTTESRISDM
;
A
#
# COMPACT_ATOMS: atom_id res chain seq x y z
N MET A 1 -25.52 19.57 78.49
CA MET A 1 -26.64 19.13 79.35
C MET A 1 -27.82 18.88 78.42
N GLY A 2 -28.48 17.74 78.29
CA GLY A 2 -28.47 16.43 78.91
C GLY A 2 -29.74 15.68 78.41
N THR A 3 -29.68 14.34 78.36
CA THR A 3 -30.81 13.35 78.36
C THR A 3 -31.76 13.35 77.16
N PHE A 4 -31.83 12.36 76.25
CA PHE A 4 -31.61 10.89 76.29
C PHE A 4 -32.64 10.08 77.10
N LYS A 5 -33.28 9.14 76.37
CA LYS A 5 -34.08 7.96 76.77
C LYS A 5 -35.61 8.06 76.67
N THR A 6 -36.15 7.05 75.96
CA THR A 6 -37.50 6.44 76.07
C THR A 6 -38.49 6.74 74.94
N LEU A 7 -38.26 6.15 73.76
CA LEU A 7 -39.36 5.63 72.93
C LEU A 7 -38.95 4.32 72.22
N LEU A 8 -38.19 3.50 72.95
CA LEU A 8 -37.62 2.23 72.51
C LEU A 8 -38.41 1.09 73.18
N PHE A 9 -39.68 0.86 72.82
CA PHE A 9 -40.38 -0.42 73.12
C PHE A 9 -41.74 -0.64 72.42
N MET A 10 -42.27 0.31 71.63
CA MET A 10 -43.68 0.26 71.20
C MET A 10 -43.97 -0.06 69.73
N LEU A 11 -43.06 -0.70 69.00
CA LEU A 11 -43.37 -1.18 67.63
C LEU A 11 -42.62 -2.47 67.25
N LEU A 12 -42.41 -3.35 68.24
CA LEU A 12 -42.16 -4.76 67.98
C LEU A 12 -43.50 -5.50 68.04
N ILE A 13 -43.80 -6.25 66.98
CA ILE A 13 -44.97 -7.09 66.72
C ILE A 13 -46.14 -6.38 66.01
N LEU A 14 -45.94 -6.10 64.73
CA LEU A 14 -46.89 -6.37 63.64
C LEU A 14 -46.20 -5.94 62.33
N HIS A 15 -45.83 -6.94 61.51
CA HIS A 15 -45.52 -6.94 60.07
C HIS A 15 -44.43 -7.99 59.78
N SER A 16 -44.80 -9.24 60.04
CA SER A 16 -44.28 -10.38 59.31
C SER A 16 -44.70 -10.29 57.84
N SER A 17 -43.79 -9.89 56.96
CA SER A 17 -43.74 -10.38 55.59
C SER A 17 -42.32 -10.22 55.03
N VAL A 18 -41.86 -11.31 54.42
CA VAL A 18 -40.49 -11.57 53.99
C VAL A 18 -40.16 -10.75 52.75
N ALA A 19 -39.20 -9.83 52.85
CA ALA A 19 -38.51 -9.28 51.70
C ALA A 19 -37.06 -9.80 51.69
N ARG A 20 -36.84 -10.99 51.10
CA ARG A 20 -35.51 -11.38 50.64
C ARG A 20 -35.13 -10.38 49.54
N GLY A 21 -34.27 -9.41 49.88
CA GLY A 21 -33.74 -8.47 48.90
C GLY A 21 -33.05 -9.25 47.77
N ALA A 22 -33.53 -9.07 46.54
CA ALA A 22 -32.89 -9.65 45.36
C ALA A 22 -31.45 -9.12 45.26
N VAL A 23 -30.47 -10.02 45.28
CA VAL A 23 -29.06 -9.65 45.12
C VAL A 23 -28.87 -9.10 43.71
N TYR A 24 -28.54 -7.82 43.60
CA TYR A 24 -28.25 -7.17 42.33
C TYR A 24 -26.96 -7.74 41.71
N LEU A 25 -27.08 -8.39 40.54
CA LEU A 25 -25.98 -9.02 39.82
C LEU A 25 -25.47 -8.08 38.71
N LYS A 26 -24.31 -7.45 38.90
CA LYS A 26 -23.77 -6.44 37.97
C LYS A 26 -23.58 -6.98 36.55
N TYR A 27 -23.16 -8.24 36.41
CA TYR A 27 -22.96 -8.84 35.09
C TYR A 27 -24.25 -8.99 34.27
N LYS A 28 -25.42 -9.07 34.92
CA LYS A 28 -26.73 -9.13 34.25
C LYS A 28 -27.27 -7.75 33.86
N ASP A 29 -26.68 -6.66 34.34
CA ASP A 29 -27.12 -5.31 34.01
C ASP A 29 -26.40 -4.81 32.73
N PRO A 30 -27.13 -4.64 31.60
CA PRO A 30 -26.53 -4.17 30.35
C PRO A 30 -26.02 -2.72 30.41
N LYS A 31 -26.42 -1.95 31.44
CA LYS A 31 -25.95 -0.56 31.64
C LYS A 31 -24.57 -0.50 32.27
N GLN A 32 -24.07 -1.61 32.84
CA GLN A 32 -22.74 -1.65 33.44
C GLN A 32 -21.65 -1.70 32.37
N PRO A 33 -20.49 -1.04 32.58
CA PRO A 33 -19.37 -1.12 31.66
C PRO A 33 -18.93 -2.58 31.43
N LEU A 34 -18.54 -2.90 30.19
CA LEU A 34 -18.17 -4.25 29.76
C LEU A 34 -17.18 -4.94 30.72
N ASN A 35 -16.10 -4.27 31.11
CA ASN A 35 -15.10 -4.86 32.01
C ASN A 35 -15.62 -5.06 33.44
N VAL A 36 -16.60 -4.27 33.90
CA VAL A 36 -17.27 -4.48 35.19
C VAL A 36 -18.10 -5.75 35.14
N ARG A 37 -18.85 -5.96 34.06
CA ARG A 37 -19.66 -7.17 33.85
C ARG A 37 -18.79 -8.42 33.78
N ILE A 38 -17.70 -8.37 33.02
CA ILE A 38 -16.76 -9.49 32.90
C ILE A 38 -16.13 -9.83 34.25
N ASN A 39 -15.60 -8.85 34.98
CA ASN A 39 -14.95 -9.12 36.27
C ASN A 39 -15.95 -9.58 37.33
N ASP A 40 -17.17 -9.03 37.36
CA ASP A 40 -18.22 -9.47 38.28
C ASP A 40 -18.62 -10.93 38.00
N LEU A 41 -18.79 -11.32 36.73
CA LEU A 41 -19.10 -12.70 36.37
C LEU A 41 -17.93 -13.63 36.68
N LEU A 42 -16.71 -13.29 36.25
CA LEU A 42 -15.52 -14.12 36.42
C LEU A 42 -15.23 -14.44 37.90
N ASN A 43 -15.46 -13.47 38.80
CA ASN A 43 -15.27 -13.65 40.24
C ASN A 43 -16.35 -14.53 40.91
N ARG A 44 -17.48 -14.75 40.23
CA ARG A 44 -18.56 -15.63 40.71
C ARG A 44 -18.40 -17.05 40.21
N MET A 45 -17.59 -17.27 39.18
CA MET A 45 -17.47 -18.56 38.51
C MET A 45 -16.61 -19.54 39.31
N THR A 46 -17.07 -20.77 39.42
CA THR A 46 -16.27 -21.92 39.89
C THR A 46 -15.25 -22.32 38.83
N LEU A 47 -14.29 -23.18 39.19
CA LEU A 47 -13.37 -23.76 38.21
C LEU A 47 -14.12 -24.54 37.12
N ALA A 48 -15.10 -25.36 37.49
CA ALA A 48 -15.92 -26.12 36.55
C ALA A 48 -16.66 -25.20 35.55
N GLU A 49 -17.24 -24.09 36.01
CA GLU A 49 -17.90 -23.12 35.12
C GLU A 49 -16.91 -22.43 34.19
N LYS A 50 -15.67 -22.16 34.66
CA LYS A 50 -14.60 -21.58 33.84
C LYS A 50 -14.11 -22.54 32.76
N ILE A 51 -13.85 -23.80 33.12
CA ILE A 51 -13.46 -24.85 32.18
C ILE A 51 -14.59 -25.11 31.19
N GLY A 52 -15.84 -25.19 31.65
CA GLY A 52 -17.02 -25.29 30.79
C GLY A 52 -17.07 -24.20 29.73
N GLN A 53 -16.77 -22.94 30.09
CA GLN A 53 -16.68 -21.85 29.10
C GLN A 53 -15.60 -22.05 28.03
N MET A 54 -14.52 -22.76 28.34
CA MET A 54 -13.42 -23.07 27.42
C MET A 54 -13.72 -24.29 26.53
N SER A 55 -14.83 -25.01 26.78
CA SER A 55 -15.22 -26.20 26.02
C SER A 55 -16.20 -25.86 24.90
N GLN A 56 -15.83 -26.22 23.66
CA GLN A 56 -16.74 -26.28 22.52
C GLN A 56 -16.96 -27.73 22.11
N ILE A 57 -18.23 -28.14 22.01
CA ILE A 57 -18.64 -29.52 21.68
C ILE A 57 -19.57 -29.57 20.47
N GLU A 58 -19.68 -30.72 19.83
CA GLU A 58 -20.51 -30.95 18.66
C GLU A 58 -22.00 -31.05 19.05
N ARG A 59 -22.91 -30.55 18.21
CA ARG A 59 -24.36 -30.56 18.48
C ARG A 59 -24.94 -31.94 18.81
N ALA A 60 -24.38 -33.01 18.25
CA ALA A 60 -24.81 -34.39 18.45
C ALA A 60 -24.54 -34.88 19.87
N THR A 61 -23.52 -34.31 20.52
CA THR A 61 -23.15 -34.63 21.91
C THR A 61 -23.70 -33.61 22.91
N ALA A 62 -24.17 -32.45 22.45
CA ALA A 62 -24.69 -31.34 23.25
C ALA A 62 -26.16 -31.51 23.67
N THR A 63 -26.48 -32.51 24.51
CA THR A 63 -27.82 -32.61 25.11
C THR A 63 -28.05 -31.53 26.17
N ALA A 64 -29.32 -31.27 26.51
CA ALA A 64 -29.70 -30.35 27.58
C ALA A 64 -28.98 -30.65 28.91
N GLU A 65 -28.95 -31.95 29.29
CA GLU A 65 -28.27 -32.42 30.49
C GLU A 65 -26.76 -32.17 30.43
N VAL A 66 -26.12 -32.42 29.29
CA VAL A 66 -24.68 -32.21 29.10
C VAL A 66 -24.33 -30.73 29.21
N ILE A 67 -25.10 -29.86 28.56
CA ILE A 67 -24.88 -28.41 28.61
C ILE A 67 -25.00 -27.90 30.05
N GLU A 68 -26.02 -28.34 30.79
CA GLU A 68 -26.26 -27.92 32.17
C GLU A 68 -25.19 -28.46 33.13
N LYS A 69 -24.89 -29.77 33.06
CA LYS A 69 -23.97 -30.46 33.96
C LYS A 69 -22.53 -29.97 33.84
N TYR A 70 -22.08 -29.71 32.61
CA TYR A 70 -20.68 -29.36 32.32
C TYR A 70 -20.48 -27.88 31.99
N PHE A 71 -21.52 -27.04 32.17
CA PHE A 71 -21.47 -25.59 31.97
C PHE A 71 -20.90 -25.17 30.60
N ILE A 72 -21.26 -25.92 29.56
CA ILE A 72 -20.69 -25.83 28.22
C ILE A 72 -20.71 -24.39 27.72
N GLY A 73 -19.57 -23.93 27.19
CA GLY A 73 -19.36 -22.57 26.72
C GLY A 73 -19.79 -22.36 25.28
N SER A 74 -19.65 -23.38 24.45
CA SER A 74 -19.95 -23.27 23.03
C SER A 74 -20.39 -24.62 22.46
N VAL A 75 -21.23 -24.56 21.43
CA VAL A 75 -21.60 -25.71 20.61
C VAL A 75 -21.25 -25.38 19.16
N LEU A 76 -20.93 -26.39 18.34
CA LEU A 76 -20.83 -26.21 16.90
C LEU A 76 -21.60 -27.26 16.11
N SER A 77 -21.83 -26.96 14.83
CA SER A 77 -22.08 -27.96 13.80
C SER A 77 -20.83 -28.15 12.96
N GLY A 78 -20.31 -29.38 12.90
CA GLY A 78 -19.30 -29.75 11.89
C GLY A 78 -19.89 -29.79 10.48
N GLY A 79 -19.03 -29.97 9.46
CA GLY A 79 -19.47 -30.10 8.07
C GLY A 79 -20.48 -31.25 7.87
N GLY A 80 -21.70 -30.94 7.45
CA GLY A 80 -22.80 -31.91 7.32
C GLY A 80 -23.57 -32.22 8.61
N SER A 81 -23.19 -31.66 9.76
CA SER A 81 -23.93 -31.85 11.01
C SER A 81 -25.13 -30.91 11.10
N VAL A 82 -26.30 -31.43 10.72
CA VAL A 82 -27.57 -30.70 10.61
C VAL A 82 -28.64 -31.32 11.52
N PRO A 83 -29.66 -30.57 11.97
CA PRO A 83 -30.69 -31.10 12.86
C PRO A 83 -31.58 -32.16 12.20
N ALA A 84 -31.79 -32.05 10.89
CA ALA A 84 -32.49 -33.02 10.05
C ALA A 84 -32.10 -32.82 8.58
N PRO A 85 -32.26 -33.83 7.70
CA PRO A 85 -32.16 -33.65 6.25
C PRO A 85 -33.11 -32.54 5.78
N GLN A 86 -32.61 -31.63 4.94
CA GLN A 86 -33.37 -30.49 4.42
C GLN A 86 -34.06 -29.62 5.51
N ALA A 87 -33.47 -29.55 6.70
CA ALA A 87 -34.04 -28.80 7.81
C ALA A 87 -34.31 -27.33 7.47
N SER A 88 -35.53 -26.87 7.77
CA SER A 88 -35.91 -25.46 7.68
C SER A 88 -35.11 -24.60 8.66
N ALA A 89 -35.04 -23.29 8.39
CA ALA A 89 -34.40 -22.33 9.29
C ALA A 89 -35.02 -22.35 10.71
N GLU A 90 -36.33 -22.58 10.82
CA GLU A 90 -37.05 -22.73 12.09
C GLU A 90 -36.62 -23.99 12.84
N THR A 91 -36.37 -25.10 12.13
CA THR A 91 -35.87 -26.34 12.74
C THR A 91 -34.52 -26.10 13.42
N TRP A 92 -33.64 -25.34 12.76
CA TRP A 92 -32.38 -24.91 13.35
C TRP A 92 -32.59 -23.99 14.57
N MET A 93 -33.45 -22.97 14.45
CA MET A 93 -33.74 -22.06 15.56
C MET A 93 -34.28 -22.81 16.78
N ASN A 94 -35.17 -23.78 16.58
CA ASN A 94 -35.75 -24.58 17.65
C ASN A 94 -34.68 -25.39 18.37
N MET A 95 -33.79 -26.07 17.64
CA MET A 95 -32.66 -26.80 18.24
C MET A 95 -31.79 -25.89 19.10
N ILE A 96 -31.40 -24.73 18.58
CA ILE A 96 -30.55 -23.77 19.30
C ILE A 96 -31.27 -23.18 20.51
N THR A 97 -32.58 -22.92 20.38
CA THR A 97 -33.41 -22.40 21.47
C THR A 97 -33.44 -23.36 22.66
N GLU A 98 -33.60 -24.67 22.41
CA GLU A 98 -33.58 -25.66 23.48
C GLU A 98 -32.20 -25.77 24.15
N MET A 99 -31.11 -25.80 23.38
CA MET A 99 -29.75 -25.78 23.93
C MET A 99 -29.49 -24.51 24.77
N GLN A 100 -29.98 -23.36 24.31
CA GLN A 100 -29.81 -22.10 25.02
C GLN A 100 -30.62 -22.07 26.32
N LYS A 101 -31.84 -22.63 26.35
CA LYS A 101 -32.62 -22.77 27.59
C LYS A 101 -31.85 -23.55 28.65
N SER A 102 -31.17 -24.64 28.26
CA SER A 102 -30.33 -25.44 29.15
C SER A 102 -29.09 -24.67 29.65
N ALA A 103 -28.44 -23.87 28.79
CA ALA A 103 -27.34 -23.03 29.25
C ALA A 103 -27.81 -21.97 30.27
N LEU A 104 -28.99 -21.42 30.06
CA LEU A 104 -29.59 -20.39 30.91
C LEU A 104 -30.19 -20.93 32.22
N SER A 105 -30.50 -22.23 32.33
CA SER A 105 -30.95 -22.87 33.58
C SER A 105 -29.82 -23.04 34.59
N THR A 106 -28.56 -23.01 34.14
CA THR A 106 -27.39 -23.09 35.03
C THR A 106 -27.35 -21.97 36.06
N ARG A 107 -26.64 -22.19 37.17
CA ARG A 107 -26.53 -21.26 38.31
C ARG A 107 -26.24 -19.81 37.93
N LEU A 108 -25.35 -19.58 36.95
CA LEU A 108 -24.99 -18.24 36.47
C LEU A 108 -25.71 -17.82 35.19
N GLY A 109 -26.41 -18.74 34.52
CA GLY A 109 -27.16 -18.49 33.28
C GLY A 109 -26.29 -17.86 32.18
N ILE A 110 -25.12 -18.45 31.91
CA ILE A 110 -24.21 -17.97 30.87
C ILE A 110 -24.63 -18.60 29.54
N PRO A 111 -25.00 -17.80 28.51
CA PRO A 111 -25.45 -18.36 27.24
C PRO A 111 -24.31 -19.07 26.49
N ILE A 112 -24.63 -20.15 25.77
CA ILE A 112 -23.71 -20.77 24.80
C ILE A 112 -23.55 -19.87 23.58
N ILE A 113 -22.36 -19.85 22.99
CA ILE A 113 -22.15 -19.33 21.63
C ILE A 113 -22.14 -20.51 20.65
N TYR A 114 -22.99 -20.47 19.61
CA TYR A 114 -23.08 -21.55 18.62
C TYR A 114 -22.27 -21.20 17.37
N GLY A 115 -21.33 -22.05 16.95
CA GLY A 115 -20.45 -21.86 15.78
C GLY A 115 -20.77 -22.75 14.59
N ILE A 116 -20.47 -22.30 13.37
CA ILE A 116 -20.56 -23.11 12.14
C ILE A 116 -19.60 -22.62 11.04
N ASP A 117 -19.18 -23.52 10.14
CA ASP A 117 -18.46 -23.17 8.92
C ASP A 117 -19.39 -22.55 7.87
N ALA A 118 -19.68 -21.25 7.98
CA ALA A 118 -20.34 -20.47 6.94
C ALA A 118 -19.29 -19.75 6.05
N VAL A 119 -18.54 -20.51 5.24
CA VAL A 119 -17.33 -20.06 4.53
C VAL A 119 -17.56 -19.48 3.13
N HIS A 120 -18.67 -19.83 2.49
CA HIS A 120 -19.10 -19.29 1.18
C HIS A 120 -20.63 -19.13 1.12
N GLY A 121 -21.17 -18.49 2.16
CA GLY A 121 -22.60 -18.53 2.49
C GLY A 121 -22.88 -19.53 3.61
N HIS A 122 -24.16 -19.68 3.97
CA HIS A 122 -24.59 -20.57 5.06
C HIS A 122 -24.69 -22.03 4.61
N ASN A 123 -23.54 -22.56 4.20
CA ASN A 123 -23.43 -23.64 3.24
C ASN A 123 -23.83 -25.05 3.73
N ASN A 124 -23.93 -25.28 5.04
CA ASN A 124 -24.52 -26.51 5.60
C ASN A 124 -26.05 -26.54 5.47
N VAL A 125 -26.69 -25.40 5.21
CA VAL A 125 -28.15 -25.25 5.32
C VAL A 125 -28.82 -25.41 3.97
N TYR A 126 -29.82 -26.29 3.93
CA TYR A 126 -30.63 -26.50 2.75
C TYR A 126 -31.35 -25.22 2.33
N GLY A 127 -31.28 -24.89 1.05
CA GLY A 127 -31.91 -23.70 0.49
C GLY A 127 -31.14 -22.40 0.73
N ALA A 128 -30.03 -22.39 1.47
CA ALA A 128 -29.20 -21.21 1.63
C ALA A 128 -28.53 -20.79 0.31
N THR A 129 -28.19 -19.51 0.19
CA THR A 129 -27.40 -19.00 -0.93
C THR A 129 -25.96 -19.50 -0.82
N ILE A 130 -25.43 -20.08 -1.91
CA ILE A 130 -24.04 -20.53 -1.99
C ILE A 130 -23.28 -19.58 -2.91
N PHE A 131 -22.36 -18.81 -2.34
CA PHE A 131 -21.51 -17.87 -3.06
C PHE A 131 -20.32 -18.59 -3.71
N PRO A 132 -19.59 -17.95 -4.64
CA PRO A 132 -18.31 -18.49 -5.08
C PRO A 132 -17.35 -18.68 -3.90
N HIS A 133 -16.56 -19.76 -3.93
CA HIS A 133 -15.48 -19.96 -2.96
C HIS A 133 -14.42 -18.86 -3.05
N ASN A 134 -13.60 -18.73 -2.00
CA ASN A 134 -12.70 -17.59 -1.80
C ASN A 134 -11.74 -17.34 -2.97
N ILE A 135 -11.22 -18.37 -3.63
CA ILE A 135 -10.40 -18.22 -4.83
C ILE A 135 -11.14 -17.43 -5.93
N GLY A 136 -12.41 -17.75 -6.20
CA GLY A 136 -13.22 -17.01 -7.15
C GLY A 136 -13.47 -15.57 -6.70
N LEU A 137 -13.73 -15.35 -5.41
CA LEU A 137 -13.88 -14.00 -4.85
C LEU A 137 -12.59 -13.19 -4.97
N GLY A 138 -11.43 -13.82 -4.78
CA GLY A 138 -10.12 -13.21 -5.05
C GLY A 138 -9.97 -12.77 -6.49
N ALA A 139 -10.48 -13.56 -7.44
CA ALA A 139 -10.43 -13.25 -8.87
C ALA A 139 -11.16 -11.95 -9.24
N THR A 140 -12.17 -11.55 -8.45
CA THR A 140 -12.93 -10.31 -8.65
C THR A 140 -12.13 -9.04 -8.39
N ARG A 141 -11.11 -9.12 -7.51
CA ARG A 141 -10.38 -7.98 -6.94
C ARG A 141 -11.31 -6.90 -6.36
N ASP A 142 -12.46 -7.31 -5.80
CA ASP A 142 -13.45 -6.39 -5.22
C ASP A 142 -13.78 -6.71 -3.75
N PRO A 143 -13.10 -6.02 -2.82
CA PRO A 143 -13.37 -6.13 -1.40
C PRO A 143 -14.76 -5.62 -0.98
N SER A 144 -15.35 -4.69 -1.73
CA SER A 144 -16.69 -4.18 -1.46
C SER A 144 -17.75 -5.25 -1.75
N LEU A 145 -17.60 -6.00 -2.84
CA LEU A 145 -18.43 -7.17 -3.13
C LEU A 145 -18.31 -8.21 -2.00
N VAL A 146 -17.09 -8.52 -1.59
CA VAL A 146 -16.83 -9.49 -0.51
C VAL A 146 -17.42 -9.04 0.84
N ARG A 147 -17.43 -7.73 1.14
CA ARG A 147 -18.16 -7.17 2.28
C ARG A 147 -19.67 -7.38 2.18
N GLN A 148 -20.26 -7.17 1.00
CA GLN A 148 -21.69 -7.40 0.78
C GLN A 148 -22.04 -8.88 0.97
N ILE A 149 -21.19 -9.79 0.48
CA ILE A 149 -21.33 -11.24 0.69
C ILE A 149 -21.28 -11.58 2.19
N GLY A 150 -20.35 -10.97 2.93
CA GLY A 150 -20.30 -11.12 4.39
C GLY A 150 -21.59 -10.67 5.08
N ALA A 151 -22.19 -9.55 4.64
CA ALA A 151 -23.45 -9.05 5.19
C ALA A 151 -24.64 -9.97 4.88
N ALA A 152 -24.74 -10.48 3.65
CA ALA A 152 -25.75 -11.47 3.26
C ALA A 152 -25.59 -12.77 4.06
N THR A 153 -24.35 -13.27 4.17
CA THR A 153 -24.02 -14.48 4.94
C THR A 153 -24.41 -14.30 6.41
N ALA A 154 -24.14 -13.14 7.03
CA ALA A 154 -24.52 -12.88 8.41
C ALA A 154 -26.04 -12.96 8.63
N LEU A 155 -26.83 -12.45 7.68
CA LEU A 155 -28.29 -12.51 7.73
C LEU A 155 -28.80 -13.95 7.60
N GLU A 156 -28.29 -14.73 6.64
CA GLU A 156 -28.70 -16.13 6.46
C GLU A 156 -28.30 -17.00 7.66
N VAL A 157 -27.12 -16.76 8.24
CA VAL A 157 -26.68 -17.49 9.45
C VAL A 157 -27.53 -17.11 10.66
N ARG A 158 -27.86 -15.82 10.83
CA ARG A 158 -28.77 -15.39 11.90
C ARG A 158 -30.19 -15.90 11.71
N ALA A 159 -30.63 -16.13 10.47
CA ALA A 159 -31.90 -16.74 10.14
C ALA A 159 -32.02 -18.19 10.61
N THR A 160 -30.92 -18.86 10.96
CA THR A 160 -30.98 -20.19 11.61
C THR A 160 -30.65 -20.12 13.10
N GLY A 161 -30.57 -18.92 13.68
CA GLY A 161 -30.28 -18.70 15.09
C GLY A 161 -28.80 -18.75 15.48
N ILE A 162 -27.88 -18.91 14.53
CA ILE A 162 -26.45 -19.07 14.80
C ILE A 162 -25.77 -17.69 14.94
N PRO A 163 -25.01 -17.42 16.02
CA PRO A 163 -24.37 -16.14 16.25
C PRO A 163 -22.89 -16.04 15.81
N TYR A 164 -22.24 -17.15 15.44
CA TYR A 164 -20.79 -17.20 15.23
C TYR A 164 -20.42 -18.05 14.01
N VAL A 165 -19.55 -17.52 13.15
CA VAL A 165 -19.08 -18.21 11.94
C VAL A 165 -17.56 -18.40 11.94
N PHE A 166 -17.12 -19.55 11.41
CA PHE A 166 -15.70 -19.86 11.21
C PHE A 166 -15.18 -19.29 9.87
N ALA A 167 -15.33 -17.98 9.67
CA ALA A 167 -14.88 -17.28 8.46
C ALA A 167 -14.44 -15.84 8.79
N PRO A 168 -13.50 -15.24 8.03
CA PRO A 168 -12.86 -15.78 6.83
C PRO A 168 -11.65 -16.70 7.04
N CYS A 169 -11.46 -17.64 6.11
CA CYS A 169 -10.14 -18.19 5.83
C CYS A 169 -9.27 -17.12 5.17
N VAL A 170 -8.18 -16.74 5.82
CA VAL A 170 -7.22 -15.71 5.37
C VAL A 170 -5.87 -16.34 5.04
N ALA A 171 -5.88 -17.63 4.70
CA ALA A 171 -4.71 -18.33 4.20
C ALA A 171 -4.19 -17.63 2.94
N VAL A 172 -2.86 -17.55 2.82
CA VAL A 172 -2.18 -17.21 1.57
C VAL A 172 -1.65 -18.52 1.02
N CYS A 173 -2.44 -19.21 0.19
CA CYS A 173 -2.03 -20.49 -0.39
C CYS A 173 -0.85 -20.23 -1.33
N ARG A 174 0.27 -20.95 -1.17
CA ARG A 174 1.51 -20.81 -1.97
C ARG A 174 1.79 -22.03 -2.85
N ASP A 175 1.00 -23.08 -2.70
CA ASP A 175 1.11 -24.31 -3.47
C ASP A 175 -0.30 -24.86 -3.76
N PRO A 176 -0.76 -24.88 -5.02
CA PRO A 176 -2.12 -25.29 -5.34
C PRO A 176 -2.37 -26.78 -5.09
N ARG A 177 -1.35 -27.60 -4.83
CA ARG A 177 -1.54 -29.01 -4.43
C ARG A 177 -2.33 -29.17 -3.14
N TRP A 178 -2.41 -28.10 -2.34
CA TRP A 178 -3.17 -28.06 -1.11
C TRP A 178 -4.68 -28.14 -1.34
N GLY A 179 -5.32 -29.08 -0.64
CA GLY A 179 -6.76 -29.32 -0.72
C GLY A 179 -7.65 -28.23 -0.15
N ARG A 180 -7.09 -27.20 0.50
CA ARG A 180 -7.84 -26.00 0.93
C ARG A 180 -7.47 -24.75 0.15
N CYS A 181 -6.76 -24.90 -0.98
CA CYS A 181 -6.33 -23.74 -1.74
C CYS A 181 -7.51 -22.91 -2.28
N TYR A 182 -8.69 -23.52 -2.49
CA TYR A 182 -9.91 -22.80 -2.87
C TYR A 182 -10.48 -21.89 -1.76
N GLU A 183 -10.17 -22.18 -0.49
CA GLU A 183 -10.52 -21.36 0.67
C GLU A 183 -9.59 -20.14 0.81
N SER A 184 -8.49 -20.10 0.04
CA SER A 184 -7.59 -18.94 -0.02
C SER A 184 -8.01 -17.99 -1.14
N TYR A 185 -8.12 -16.69 -0.82
CA TYR A 185 -8.44 -15.68 -1.83
C TYR A 185 -7.34 -15.53 -2.89
N SER A 186 -6.07 -15.71 -2.55
CA SER A 186 -4.96 -15.48 -3.48
C SER A 186 -3.63 -16.04 -2.97
N GLU A 187 -2.68 -16.22 -3.88
CA GLU A 187 -1.27 -16.41 -3.52
C GLU A 187 -0.57 -15.11 -3.11
N ASP A 188 -1.16 -13.95 -3.43
CA ASP A 188 -0.66 -12.63 -3.07
C ASP A 188 -1.29 -12.17 -1.74
N PRO A 189 -0.49 -11.94 -0.68
CA PRO A 189 -1.00 -11.50 0.62
C PRO A 189 -1.82 -10.21 0.54
N LYS A 190 -1.53 -9.30 -0.40
CA LYS A 190 -2.26 -8.03 -0.52
C LYS A 190 -3.71 -8.22 -0.93
N VAL A 191 -3.99 -9.20 -1.78
CA VAL A 191 -5.37 -9.53 -2.15
C VAL A 191 -6.09 -10.11 -0.94
N VAL A 192 -5.44 -11.01 -0.20
CA VAL A 192 -6.02 -11.61 1.02
C VAL A 192 -6.29 -10.55 2.11
N GLU A 193 -5.36 -9.61 2.32
CA GLU A 193 -5.54 -8.45 3.21
C GLU A 193 -6.76 -7.62 2.82
N GLN A 194 -6.94 -7.34 1.52
CA GLN A 194 -8.09 -6.59 1.03
C GLN A 194 -9.40 -7.36 1.27
N MET A 195 -9.42 -8.68 1.05
CA MET A 195 -10.61 -9.50 1.25
C MET A 195 -11.01 -9.69 2.73
N THR A 196 -10.19 -9.22 3.68
CA THR A 196 -10.61 -9.12 5.09
C THR A 196 -11.82 -8.20 5.32
N GLU A 197 -12.21 -7.39 4.33
CA GLU A 197 -13.48 -6.63 4.30
C GLU A 197 -14.73 -7.50 4.57
N ILE A 198 -14.67 -8.82 4.33
CA ILE A 198 -15.75 -9.74 4.72
C ILE A 198 -16.06 -9.69 6.22
N ILE A 199 -15.07 -9.37 7.07
CA ILE A 199 -15.25 -9.22 8.52
C ILE A 199 -16.19 -8.06 8.83
N ASP A 200 -16.08 -6.95 8.09
CA ASP A 200 -17.00 -5.80 8.25
C ASP A 200 -18.40 -6.12 7.73
N GLY A 201 -18.53 -7.04 6.78
CA GLY A 201 -19.82 -7.59 6.36
C GLY A 201 -20.45 -8.46 7.46
N LEU A 202 -19.68 -9.43 7.95
CA LEU A 202 -20.11 -10.41 8.95
C LEU A 202 -20.47 -9.74 10.28
N GLN A 203 -19.57 -8.91 10.79
CA GLN A 203 -19.69 -8.31 12.13
C GLN A 203 -20.32 -6.92 12.13
N GLY A 204 -20.38 -6.27 10.97
CA GLY A 204 -20.61 -4.83 10.87
C GLY A 204 -19.32 -4.04 11.01
N THR A 205 -19.31 -2.80 10.51
CA THR A 205 -18.11 -1.95 10.50
C THR A 205 -17.80 -1.41 11.88
N ILE A 206 -16.59 -1.70 12.35
CA ILE A 206 -16.08 -1.15 13.61
C ILE A 206 -16.05 0.40 13.58
N PRO A 207 -16.56 1.09 14.62
CA PRO A 207 -16.52 2.55 14.68
C PRO A 207 -15.08 3.09 14.63
N ALA A 208 -14.87 4.24 13.97
CA ALA A 208 -13.53 4.79 13.70
C ALA A 208 -12.66 5.02 14.96
N ASN A 209 -13.29 5.33 16.09
CA ASN A 209 -12.62 5.59 17.38
C ASN A 209 -12.52 4.35 18.29
N SER A 210 -12.90 3.17 17.80
CA SER A 210 -12.79 1.93 18.57
C SER A 210 -11.34 1.52 18.75
N ARG A 211 -11.02 1.03 19.95
CA ARG A 211 -9.69 0.50 20.26
C ARG A 211 -9.38 -0.70 19.36
N LYS A 212 -8.27 -0.64 18.61
CA LYS A 212 -7.81 -1.73 17.74
C LYS A 212 -7.50 -3.00 18.54
N GLY A 213 -7.78 -4.15 17.92
CA GLY A 213 -7.63 -5.47 18.52
C GLY A 213 -8.68 -5.85 19.56
N VAL A 214 -9.67 -4.98 19.84
CA VAL A 214 -10.86 -5.33 20.63
C VAL A 214 -11.91 -5.94 19.71
N PRO A 215 -12.56 -7.07 20.10
CA PRO A 215 -13.62 -7.67 19.29
C PRO A 215 -14.77 -6.68 19.11
N PHE A 216 -15.45 -6.73 17.97
CA PHE A 216 -16.57 -5.85 17.65
C PHE A 216 -17.72 -6.63 17.01
N LEU A 217 -18.94 -6.20 17.33
CA LEU A 217 -20.15 -6.60 16.62
C LEU A 217 -21.14 -5.44 16.62
N ALA A 218 -21.70 -5.10 15.45
CA ALA A 218 -22.60 -3.96 15.30
C ALA A 218 -24.01 -4.20 15.85
N GLY A 219 -24.49 -5.45 15.83
CA GLY A 219 -25.82 -5.76 16.36
C GLY A 219 -26.29 -7.19 16.12
N ARG A 220 -27.57 -7.42 16.43
CA ARG A 220 -28.21 -8.76 16.44
C ARG A 220 -28.33 -9.42 15.06
N LYS A 221 -28.26 -8.64 13.99
CA LYS A 221 -28.27 -9.12 12.59
C LYS A 221 -26.88 -9.52 12.07
N ASN A 222 -25.84 -9.32 12.88
CA ASN A 222 -24.45 -9.62 12.55
C ASN A 222 -23.97 -10.85 13.33
N VAL A 223 -22.93 -11.51 12.85
CA VAL A 223 -22.33 -12.70 13.47
C VAL A 223 -20.89 -12.43 13.87
N ALA A 224 -20.40 -13.06 14.94
CA ALA A 224 -18.97 -13.03 15.24
C ALA A 224 -18.20 -13.71 14.10
N ALA A 225 -17.10 -13.09 13.67
CA ALA A 225 -16.21 -13.63 12.63
C ALA A 225 -14.95 -14.25 13.23
N CYS A 226 -14.30 -15.12 12.45
CA CYS A 226 -13.11 -15.87 12.81
C CYS A 226 -12.05 -15.80 11.70
N ALA A 227 -10.94 -15.11 11.94
CA ALA A 227 -9.80 -15.19 11.02
C ALA A 227 -9.08 -16.54 11.21
N LYS A 228 -8.94 -17.33 10.14
CA LYS A 228 -8.36 -18.68 10.20
C LYS A 228 -7.45 -19.03 9.00
N HIS A 229 -6.47 -19.92 9.12
CA HIS A 229 -6.01 -20.60 10.34
C HIS A 229 -4.61 -20.11 10.75
N TYR A 230 -4.48 -19.62 11.98
CA TYR A 230 -3.31 -18.90 12.46
C TYR A 230 -2.16 -19.85 12.78
N VAL A 231 -0.99 -19.76 12.13
CA VAL A 231 -0.65 -18.96 10.95
C VAL A 231 0.29 -19.77 10.05
N GLY A 232 0.25 -19.49 8.75
CA GLY A 232 1.09 -20.17 7.77
C GLY A 232 0.45 -21.43 7.18
N ASP A 233 -0.84 -21.68 7.42
CA ASP A 233 -1.62 -22.78 6.84
C ASP A 233 -1.47 -22.91 5.31
N GLY A 234 -1.50 -21.80 4.57
CA GLY A 234 -1.30 -21.81 3.11
C GLY A 234 0.15 -22.03 2.63
N GLY A 235 1.12 -22.16 3.53
CA GLY A 235 2.56 -22.27 3.22
C GLY A 235 3.17 -23.64 3.46
N THR A 236 2.37 -24.68 3.68
CA THR A 236 2.88 -26.00 4.05
C THR A 236 3.71 -26.64 2.93
N TYR A 237 4.68 -27.46 3.34
CA TYR A 237 5.57 -28.16 2.43
C TYR A 237 4.77 -28.99 1.42
N LYS A 238 5.01 -28.73 0.12
CA LYS A 238 4.31 -29.33 -1.03
C LYS A 238 2.78 -29.14 -1.01
N GLY A 239 2.28 -28.18 -0.25
CA GLY A 239 0.84 -27.99 -0.04
C GLY A 239 0.17 -29.13 0.70
N ILE A 240 0.89 -29.94 1.50
CA ILE A 240 0.25 -31.02 2.27
C ILE A 240 -0.55 -30.38 3.42
N ASN A 241 -1.84 -30.70 3.51
CA ASN A 241 -2.72 -30.18 4.56
C ASN A 241 -2.20 -30.56 5.95
N GLU A 242 -2.36 -29.65 6.92
CA GLU A 242 -1.90 -29.81 8.31
C GLU A 242 -0.36 -29.99 8.52
N ASN A 243 0.42 -29.91 7.46
CA ASN A 243 1.86 -30.20 7.50
C ASN A 243 2.70 -29.02 8.00
N ASN A 244 4.01 -29.06 7.77
CA ASN A 244 4.95 -28.06 8.24
C ASN A 244 5.15 -26.94 7.20
N THR A 245 5.03 -25.70 7.63
CA THR A 245 5.40 -24.50 6.88
C THR A 245 6.85 -24.17 7.19
N VAL A 246 7.72 -24.39 6.21
CA VAL A 246 9.17 -24.22 6.33
C VAL A 246 9.57 -22.89 5.73
N ILE A 247 9.68 -21.88 6.59
CA ILE A 247 9.96 -20.50 6.17
C ILE A 247 10.63 -19.74 7.31
N ASP A 248 11.50 -18.79 6.99
CA ASP A 248 12.07 -17.91 8.00
C ASP A 248 11.02 -16.95 8.59
N LEU A 249 11.37 -16.25 9.67
CA LEU A 249 10.45 -15.33 10.34
C LEU A 249 10.04 -14.18 9.41
N HIS A 250 10.96 -13.68 8.59
CA HIS A 250 10.67 -12.60 7.65
C HIS A 250 9.60 -13.03 6.63
N GLY A 251 9.74 -14.21 6.03
CA GLY A 251 8.77 -14.78 5.11
C GLY A 251 7.42 -15.05 5.76
N LEU A 252 7.41 -15.60 6.98
CA LEU A 252 6.15 -15.79 7.73
C LEU A 252 5.44 -14.44 7.97
N LEU A 253 6.18 -13.40 8.38
CA LEU A 253 5.63 -12.08 8.69
C LEU A 253 5.27 -11.25 7.46
N SER A 254 5.92 -11.48 6.32
CA SER A 254 5.66 -10.75 5.07
C SER A 254 4.58 -11.41 4.20
N ILE A 255 4.37 -12.72 4.31
CA ILE A 255 3.39 -13.46 3.50
C ILE A 255 2.17 -13.87 4.33
N HIS A 256 2.36 -14.58 5.44
CA HIS A 256 1.24 -15.27 6.10
C HIS A 256 0.61 -14.48 7.26
N MET A 257 1.35 -13.53 7.85
CA MET A 257 0.88 -12.71 8.96
C MET A 257 0.02 -11.49 8.59
N PRO A 258 0.26 -10.77 7.47
CA PRO A 258 -0.43 -9.50 7.22
C PRO A 258 -1.96 -9.57 7.24
N PRO A 259 -2.63 -10.60 6.68
CA PRO A 259 -4.08 -10.70 6.76
C PRO A 259 -4.64 -10.76 8.20
N TYR A 260 -3.88 -11.32 9.16
CA TYR A 260 -4.28 -11.34 10.57
C TYR A 260 -4.22 -9.95 11.21
N TYR A 261 -3.19 -9.15 10.90
CA TYR A 261 -3.14 -7.77 11.34
C TYR A 261 -4.38 -7.00 10.85
N HIS A 262 -4.73 -7.15 9.57
CA HIS A 262 -5.91 -6.52 8.98
C HIS A 262 -7.22 -7.00 9.61
N ALA A 263 -7.36 -8.30 9.89
CA ALA A 263 -8.52 -8.82 10.62
C ALA A 263 -8.66 -8.22 12.03
N ILE A 264 -7.55 -8.11 12.76
CA ILE A 264 -7.51 -7.59 14.14
C ILE A 264 -7.87 -6.10 14.21
N ILE A 265 -7.42 -5.28 13.26
CA ILE A 265 -7.75 -3.84 13.23
C ILE A 265 -9.19 -3.55 12.77
N ARG A 266 -9.83 -4.52 12.10
CA ARG A 266 -11.27 -4.55 11.79
C ARG A 266 -12.12 -5.10 12.93
N GLY A 267 -11.48 -5.49 14.04
CA GLY A 267 -12.18 -5.94 15.24
C GLY A 267 -12.71 -7.37 15.15
N VAL A 268 -12.05 -8.25 14.38
CA VAL A 268 -12.41 -9.69 14.32
C VAL A 268 -12.58 -10.26 15.73
N SER A 269 -13.66 -11.01 15.94
CA SER A 269 -14.05 -11.49 17.28
C SER A 269 -13.18 -12.65 17.74
N THR A 270 -12.79 -13.53 16.83
CA THR A 270 -12.03 -14.75 17.14
C THR A 270 -10.92 -15.00 16.12
N VAL A 271 -9.94 -15.81 16.54
CA VAL A 271 -8.88 -16.32 15.66
C VAL A 271 -8.77 -17.82 15.91
N MET A 272 -8.81 -18.62 14.84
CA MET A 272 -8.66 -20.08 14.94
C MET A 272 -7.23 -20.49 14.63
N VAL A 273 -6.65 -21.37 15.43
CA VAL A 273 -5.27 -21.84 15.28
C VAL A 273 -5.20 -22.96 14.24
N SER A 274 -4.19 -22.90 13.36
CA SER A 274 -3.93 -23.89 12.31
C SER A 274 -3.45 -25.22 12.87
N TYR A 275 -3.82 -26.35 12.24
CA TYR A 275 -3.18 -27.65 12.47
C TYR A 275 -1.69 -27.69 12.11
N SER A 276 -1.28 -26.81 11.19
CA SER A 276 0.07 -26.79 10.64
C SER A 276 1.13 -26.53 11.70
N SER A 277 2.37 -26.78 11.31
CA SER A 277 3.54 -26.39 12.09
C SER A 277 4.27 -25.22 11.41
N TRP A 278 5.01 -24.43 12.18
CA TRP A 278 6.00 -23.51 11.65
C TRP A 278 7.39 -23.99 12.08
N ASN A 279 8.24 -24.35 11.12
CA ASN A 279 9.58 -24.90 11.34
C ASN A 279 9.61 -26.03 12.40
N GLY A 280 8.64 -26.95 12.32
CA GLY A 280 8.54 -28.13 13.19
C GLY A 280 7.77 -27.91 14.50
N VAL A 281 7.36 -26.67 14.82
CA VAL A 281 6.56 -26.38 16.02
C VAL A 281 5.08 -26.31 15.66
N LYS A 282 4.27 -27.21 16.23
CA LYS A 282 2.81 -27.20 16.07
C LYS A 282 2.20 -25.87 16.50
N MET A 283 1.37 -25.27 15.65
CA MET A 283 0.76 -23.97 15.94
C MET A 283 -0.13 -24.01 17.20
N HIS A 284 -0.84 -25.11 17.45
CA HIS A 284 -1.60 -25.32 18.70
C HIS A 284 -0.74 -25.36 19.96
N ALA A 285 0.56 -25.64 19.87
CA ALA A 285 1.50 -25.59 20.99
C ALA A 285 2.42 -24.35 20.95
N ASN A 286 2.25 -23.44 19.97
CA ASN A 286 3.20 -22.37 19.71
C ASN A 286 2.92 -21.11 20.54
N ARG A 287 3.39 -21.11 21.80
CA ARG A 287 3.25 -19.96 22.71
C ARG A 287 3.79 -18.65 22.13
N ARG A 288 4.94 -18.71 21.45
CA ARG A 288 5.60 -17.53 20.87
C ARG A 288 4.70 -16.81 19.88
N LEU A 289 3.99 -17.55 19.02
CA LEU A 289 3.10 -16.93 18.04
C LEU A 289 1.71 -16.64 18.60
N VAL A 290 1.13 -17.54 19.41
CA VAL A 290 -0.25 -17.39 19.91
C VAL A 290 -0.33 -16.37 21.06
N THR A 291 0.56 -16.47 22.04
CA THR A 291 0.57 -15.53 23.17
C THR A 291 1.43 -14.31 22.86
N ASP A 292 2.72 -14.51 22.56
CA ASP A 292 3.65 -13.38 22.53
C ASP A 292 3.42 -12.49 21.29
N PHE A 293 3.08 -13.07 20.14
CA PHE A 293 2.79 -12.28 18.94
C PHE A 293 1.32 -11.86 18.84
N LEU A 294 0.38 -12.79 18.70
CA LEU A 294 -1.04 -12.46 18.46
C LEU A 294 -1.66 -11.67 19.63
N LYS A 295 -1.56 -12.19 20.85
CA LYS A 295 -2.18 -11.53 22.02
C LYS A 295 -1.37 -10.33 22.51
N ASN A 296 -0.06 -10.43 22.57
CA ASN A 296 0.78 -9.40 23.20
C ASN A 296 1.27 -8.35 22.20
N THR A 297 1.79 -8.73 21.03
CA THR A 297 2.26 -7.77 20.00
C THR A 297 1.11 -7.17 19.20
N LEU A 298 0.26 -7.98 18.56
CA LEU A 298 -0.90 -7.50 17.78
C LEU A 298 -2.06 -7.03 18.66
N ARG A 299 -1.93 -7.16 19.98
CA ARG A 299 -2.90 -6.72 20.98
C ARG A 299 -4.29 -7.31 20.78
N PHE A 300 -4.40 -8.52 20.22
CA PHE A 300 -5.69 -9.20 20.09
C PHE A 300 -6.35 -9.42 21.46
N ARG A 301 -7.62 -9.03 21.60
CA ARG A 301 -8.44 -9.11 22.82
C ARG A 301 -9.70 -9.95 22.64
N GLY A 302 -9.96 -10.49 21.45
CA GLY A 302 -10.92 -11.58 21.27
C GLY A 302 -10.39 -12.88 21.88
N PHE A 303 -11.09 -13.98 21.61
CA PHE A 303 -10.66 -15.32 22.05
C PHE A 303 -10.05 -16.12 20.90
N VAL A 304 -9.03 -16.91 21.24
CA VAL A 304 -8.35 -17.85 20.34
C VAL A 304 -9.00 -19.21 20.48
N ILE A 305 -9.41 -19.83 19.37
CA ILE A 305 -10.03 -21.15 19.35
C ILE A 305 -9.12 -22.17 18.67
N SER A 306 -9.13 -23.43 19.11
CA SER A 306 -8.50 -24.51 18.33
C SER A 306 -9.36 -24.86 17.11
N ASP A 307 -8.74 -25.37 16.06
CA ASP A 307 -9.45 -26.19 15.07
C ASP A 307 -9.92 -27.54 15.68
N TRP A 308 -10.74 -28.29 14.94
CA TRP A 308 -11.36 -29.57 15.33
C TRP A 308 -10.34 -30.62 15.76
N GLN A 309 -10.34 -31.00 17.05
CA GLN A 309 -9.34 -31.92 17.61
C GLN A 309 -7.90 -31.43 17.37
N GLY A 310 -7.70 -30.11 17.24
CA GLY A 310 -6.39 -29.56 16.89
C GLY A 310 -5.33 -29.79 17.97
N ILE A 311 -5.74 -29.85 19.24
CA ILE A 311 -4.82 -30.19 20.34
C ILE A 311 -4.45 -31.68 20.34
N ASP A 312 -5.36 -32.57 19.95
CA ASP A 312 -5.10 -34.00 19.79
C ASP A 312 -3.97 -34.23 18.78
N LYS A 313 -3.97 -33.44 17.70
CA LYS A 313 -2.98 -33.48 16.62
C LYS A 313 -1.66 -32.75 16.93
N ILE A 314 -1.44 -32.35 18.18
CA ILE A 314 -0.12 -31.91 18.66
C ILE A 314 0.84 -33.11 18.71
N THR A 315 0.36 -34.28 19.13
CA THR A 315 1.17 -35.51 19.24
C THR A 315 1.13 -36.33 17.95
N THR A 316 2.14 -37.18 17.79
CA THR A 316 2.19 -38.20 16.73
C THR A 316 2.36 -39.58 17.36
N PRO A 317 1.41 -40.52 17.20
CA PRO A 317 0.11 -40.33 16.55
C PRO A 317 -0.79 -39.32 17.30
N PRO A 318 -1.85 -38.79 16.66
CA PRO A 318 -2.80 -37.92 17.34
C PRO A 318 -3.37 -38.58 18.60
N HIS A 319 -3.58 -37.78 19.64
CA HIS A 319 -4.15 -38.22 20.93
C HIS A 319 -3.26 -39.21 21.74
N ALA A 320 -1.99 -39.43 21.35
CA ALA A 320 -1.08 -40.35 22.06
C ALA A 320 -0.75 -39.93 23.50
N ASN A 321 -0.81 -38.64 23.81
CA ASN A 321 -0.67 -38.10 25.16
C ASN A 321 -1.59 -36.89 25.32
N TYR A 322 -2.88 -37.15 25.55
CA TYR A 322 -3.89 -36.11 25.56
C TYR A 322 -3.71 -35.12 26.71
N SER A 323 -3.31 -35.60 27.89
CA SER A 323 -2.97 -34.72 29.03
C SER A 323 -1.87 -33.71 28.65
N TYR A 324 -0.81 -34.14 27.95
CA TYR A 324 0.18 -33.22 27.39
C TYR A 324 -0.42 -32.25 26.36
N SER A 325 -1.30 -32.72 25.46
CA SER A 325 -1.99 -31.86 24.49
C SER A 325 -2.81 -30.77 25.16
N VAL A 326 -3.53 -31.09 26.24
CA VAL A 326 -4.25 -30.11 27.07
C VAL A 326 -3.28 -29.11 27.67
N THR A 327 -2.19 -29.57 28.31
CA THR A 327 -1.17 -28.69 28.89
C THR A 327 -0.57 -27.75 27.84
N ALA A 328 -0.15 -28.30 26.70
CA ALA A 328 0.53 -27.58 25.63
C ALA A 328 -0.39 -26.55 24.99
N GLY A 329 -1.63 -26.93 24.64
CA GLY A 329 -2.61 -26.05 24.00
C GLY A 329 -3.02 -24.86 24.88
N ILE A 330 -3.38 -25.13 26.14
CA ILE A 330 -3.80 -24.08 27.07
C ILE A 330 -2.64 -23.15 27.43
N SER A 331 -1.44 -23.70 27.61
CA SER A 331 -0.22 -22.93 27.93
C SER A 331 0.29 -22.11 26.74
N ALA A 332 0.05 -22.55 25.50
CA ALA A 332 0.36 -21.79 24.29
C ALA A 332 -0.48 -20.52 24.18
N GLY A 333 -1.68 -20.52 24.76
CA GLY A 333 -2.55 -19.35 24.79
C GLY A 333 -3.91 -19.57 24.17
N ILE A 334 -4.32 -20.81 23.83
CA ILE A 334 -5.67 -21.06 23.30
C ILE A 334 -6.70 -20.80 24.41
N ASP A 335 -7.84 -20.21 24.05
CA ASP A 335 -8.88 -19.79 24.99
C ASP A 335 -10.08 -20.73 25.00
N MET A 336 -10.44 -21.28 23.84
CA MET A 336 -11.53 -22.24 23.67
C MET A 336 -11.04 -23.44 22.85
N ILE A 337 -11.36 -24.66 23.29
CA ILE A 337 -10.97 -25.90 22.62
C ILE A 337 -12.20 -26.49 21.92
N MET A 338 -12.05 -26.75 20.61
CA MET A 338 -12.99 -27.51 19.80
C MET A 338 -12.72 -29.01 19.99
N ILE A 339 -13.38 -29.60 21.00
CA ILE A 339 -13.14 -30.96 21.52
C ILE A 339 -13.87 -32.05 20.71
N PRO A 340 -14.67 -31.65 19.73
CA PRO A 340 -16.10 -32.01 19.50
C PRO A 340 -16.80 -33.05 20.40
N ASN A 341 -16.14 -34.17 20.73
CA ASN A 341 -16.81 -35.38 21.21
C ASN A 341 -16.39 -35.77 22.63
N ASN A 342 -15.09 -35.95 22.91
CA ASN A 342 -14.62 -36.47 24.20
C ASN A 342 -14.46 -35.38 25.27
N TYR A 343 -15.53 -34.63 25.53
CA TYR A 343 -15.48 -33.44 26.38
C TYR A 343 -15.26 -33.75 27.86
N THR A 344 -15.66 -34.92 28.36
CA THR A 344 -15.43 -35.29 29.76
C THR A 344 -13.95 -35.46 30.03
N GLU A 345 -13.22 -36.16 29.16
CA GLU A 345 -11.76 -36.33 29.28
C GLU A 345 -11.05 -34.97 29.29
N PHE A 346 -11.40 -34.06 28.37
CA PHE A 346 -10.83 -32.71 28.36
C PHE A 346 -11.11 -31.93 29.67
N ILE A 347 -12.36 -31.99 30.16
CA ILE A 347 -12.77 -31.26 31.35
C ILE A 347 -12.06 -31.82 32.59
N ASP A 348 -11.99 -33.14 32.72
CA ASP A 348 -11.33 -33.83 33.83
C ASP A 348 -9.82 -33.54 33.80
N ASP A 349 -9.14 -33.73 32.65
CA ASP A 349 -7.71 -33.45 32.51
C ASP A 349 -7.37 -31.99 32.82
N LEU A 350 -8.15 -31.03 32.29
CA LEU A 350 -7.89 -29.62 32.56
C LEU A 350 -8.17 -29.26 34.03
N THR A 351 -9.15 -29.90 34.66
CA THR A 351 -9.43 -29.73 36.09
C THR A 351 -8.24 -30.21 36.92
N ASP A 352 -7.80 -31.44 36.68
CA ASP A 352 -6.67 -32.06 37.38
C ASP A 352 -5.38 -31.25 37.21
N GLN A 353 -5.11 -30.75 36.00
CA GLN A 353 -3.93 -29.93 35.73
C GLN A 353 -3.96 -28.57 36.42
N VAL A 354 -5.13 -27.98 36.62
CA VAL A 354 -5.28 -26.71 37.34
C VAL A 354 -5.18 -26.93 38.84
N GLU A 355 -5.81 -27.97 39.38
CA GLU A 355 -5.74 -28.34 40.80
C GLU A 355 -4.32 -28.74 41.21
N SER A 356 -3.62 -29.46 40.32
CA SER A 356 -2.21 -29.82 40.46
C SER A 356 -1.23 -28.66 40.18
N LYS A 357 -1.74 -27.46 39.86
CA LYS A 357 -0.97 -26.23 39.57
C LYS A 357 -0.03 -26.35 38.35
N ILE A 358 -0.26 -27.31 37.45
CA ILE A 358 0.43 -27.43 36.16
C ILE A 358 0.01 -26.26 35.26
N ILE A 359 -1.28 -25.97 35.21
CA ILE A 359 -1.82 -24.78 34.55
C ILE A 359 -2.25 -23.77 35.62
N PRO A 360 -1.73 -22.54 35.62
CA PRO A 360 -2.12 -21.56 36.63
C PRO A 360 -3.55 -21.05 36.39
N MET A 361 -4.31 -20.82 37.47
CA MET A 361 -5.64 -20.19 37.42
C MET A 361 -5.67 -18.88 36.62
N SER A 362 -4.58 -18.12 36.61
CA SER A 362 -4.47 -16.88 35.82
C SER A 362 -4.59 -17.11 34.31
N ARG A 363 -4.17 -18.28 33.80
CA ARG A 363 -4.33 -18.67 32.40
C ARG A 363 -5.80 -18.96 32.09
N ILE A 364 -6.48 -19.70 32.97
CA ILE A 364 -7.92 -19.97 32.89
C ILE A 364 -8.70 -18.65 32.92
N ASP A 365 -8.35 -17.73 33.82
CA ASP A 365 -8.99 -16.42 33.93
C ASP A 365 -8.77 -15.52 32.69
N ASP A 366 -7.60 -15.59 32.03
CA ASP A 366 -7.40 -14.90 30.74
C ASP A 366 -8.30 -15.49 29.65
N ALA A 367 -8.36 -16.82 29.54
CA ALA A 367 -9.18 -17.50 28.54
C ALA A 367 -10.66 -17.16 28.68
N VAL A 368 -11.21 -17.35 29.89
CA VAL A 368 -12.62 -17.07 30.17
C VAL A 368 -12.93 -15.58 30.03
N ARG A 369 -12.04 -14.68 30.46
CA ARG A 369 -12.22 -13.23 30.26
C ARG A 369 -12.38 -12.87 28.77
N ARG A 370 -11.66 -13.54 27.87
CA ARG A 370 -11.74 -13.31 26.41
C ARG A 370 -13.03 -13.86 25.82
N ILE A 371 -13.43 -15.06 26.23
CA ILE A 371 -14.70 -15.68 25.82
C ILE A 371 -15.88 -14.82 26.26
N LEU A 372 -15.93 -14.44 27.54
CA LEU A 372 -16.97 -13.57 28.08
C LEU A 372 -16.98 -12.20 27.39
N ARG A 373 -15.81 -11.64 27.06
CA ARG A 373 -15.73 -10.36 26.32
C ARG A 373 -16.47 -10.45 24.99
N VAL A 374 -16.24 -11.50 24.20
CA VAL A 374 -16.94 -11.68 22.92
C VAL A 374 -18.44 -11.86 23.14
N LYS A 375 -18.86 -12.74 24.07
CA LYS A 375 -20.28 -12.98 24.39
C LYS A 375 -21.03 -11.72 24.83
N PHE A 376 -20.43 -10.90 25.70
CA PHE A 376 -21.02 -9.62 26.10
C PHE A 376 -21.01 -8.60 24.96
N THR A 377 -19.91 -8.49 24.21
CA THR A 377 -19.78 -7.52 23.11
C THR A 377 -20.83 -7.76 22.02
N MET A 378 -21.14 -9.02 21.74
CA MET A 378 -22.16 -9.38 20.75
C MET A 378 -23.61 -9.31 21.27
N GLY A 379 -23.81 -8.92 22.54
CA GLY A 379 -25.12 -8.81 23.15
C GLY A 379 -25.81 -10.15 23.42
N LEU A 380 -25.05 -11.24 23.55
CA LEU A 380 -25.60 -12.60 23.71
C LEU A 380 -26.28 -12.79 25.06
N PHE A 381 -25.86 -12.06 26.10
CA PHE A 381 -26.53 -12.06 27.41
C PHE A 381 -27.89 -11.35 27.36
N GLU A 382 -28.02 -10.32 26.53
CA GLU A 382 -29.27 -9.57 26.37
C GLU A 382 -30.23 -10.27 25.42
N ASN A 383 -29.71 -10.94 24.39
CA ASN A 383 -30.49 -11.58 23.35
C ASN A 383 -29.96 -13.00 23.09
N PRO A 384 -30.18 -13.93 24.03
CA PRO A 384 -29.62 -15.28 23.93
C PRO A 384 -30.35 -16.15 22.89
N PHE A 385 -31.59 -15.81 22.54
CA PHE A 385 -32.44 -16.62 21.65
C PHE A 385 -32.38 -16.15 20.19
N PRO A 386 -32.63 -17.06 19.21
CA PRO A 386 -32.84 -16.71 17.81
C PRO A 386 -33.94 -15.67 17.59
N ASP A 387 -33.88 -14.96 16.46
CA ASP A 387 -34.87 -13.96 16.04
C ASP A 387 -35.74 -14.52 14.90
N PRO A 388 -36.98 -14.97 15.17
CA PRO A 388 -37.85 -15.56 14.16
C PRO A 388 -38.17 -14.65 12.97
N SER A 389 -38.01 -13.33 13.11
CA SER A 389 -38.25 -12.39 12.00
C SER A 389 -37.23 -12.49 10.86
N LEU A 390 -36.16 -13.27 11.05
CA LEU A 390 -35.11 -13.47 10.05
C LEU A 390 -35.26 -14.75 9.22
N VAL A 391 -36.24 -15.62 9.51
CA VAL A 391 -36.40 -16.93 8.83
C VAL A 391 -36.36 -16.81 7.29
N ASP A 392 -37.02 -15.78 6.74
CA ASP A 392 -37.11 -15.53 5.29
C ASP A 392 -35.82 -14.99 4.66
N GLN A 393 -34.72 -14.83 5.42
CA GLN A 393 -33.43 -14.44 4.84
C GLN A 393 -32.67 -15.61 4.21
N VAL A 394 -32.97 -16.86 4.58
CA VAL A 394 -32.28 -18.03 3.99
C VAL A 394 -32.64 -18.15 2.51
N GLY A 395 -31.63 -18.15 1.65
CA GLY A 395 -31.84 -18.30 0.20
C GLY A 395 -32.57 -17.14 -0.46
N LYS A 396 -32.56 -15.95 0.15
CA LYS A 396 -33.30 -14.78 -0.32
C LYS A 396 -32.87 -14.39 -1.74
N GLN A 397 -33.83 -13.98 -2.57
CA GLN A 397 -33.55 -13.68 -3.98
C GLN A 397 -32.47 -12.61 -4.17
N GLU A 398 -32.44 -11.57 -3.33
CA GLU A 398 -31.41 -10.53 -3.40
C GLU A 398 -30.00 -11.06 -3.09
N HIS A 399 -29.89 -12.06 -2.22
CA HIS A 399 -28.61 -12.71 -1.94
C HIS A 399 -28.18 -13.60 -3.11
N ARG A 400 -29.12 -14.28 -3.76
CA ARG A 400 -28.86 -15.06 -4.99
C ARG A 400 -28.44 -14.17 -6.15
N GLU A 401 -29.05 -12.99 -6.30
CA GLU A 401 -28.62 -12.00 -7.29
C GLU A 401 -27.20 -11.48 -7.00
N LEU A 402 -26.86 -11.28 -5.73
CA LEU A 402 -25.49 -10.94 -5.32
C LEU A 402 -24.51 -12.09 -5.61
N ALA A 403 -24.89 -13.35 -5.35
CA ALA A 403 -24.08 -14.51 -5.67
C ALA A 403 -23.89 -14.65 -7.20
N ARG A 404 -24.92 -14.44 -8.01
CA ARG A 404 -24.83 -14.36 -9.48
C ARG A 404 -23.86 -13.25 -9.94
N ASP A 405 -23.90 -12.07 -9.31
CA ASP A 405 -22.93 -11.00 -9.59
C ASP A 405 -21.50 -11.41 -9.21
N ALA A 406 -21.32 -12.08 -8.07
CA ALA A 406 -20.02 -12.58 -7.67
C ALA A 406 -19.50 -13.65 -8.64
N VAL A 407 -20.36 -14.57 -9.11
CA VAL A 407 -20.02 -15.58 -10.13
C VAL A 407 -19.51 -14.92 -11.38
N ARG A 408 -20.30 -14.05 -12.02
CA ARG A 408 -19.90 -13.47 -13.32
C ARG A 408 -18.59 -12.68 -13.25
N ARG A 409 -18.30 -12.07 -12.09
CA ARG A 409 -17.09 -11.27 -11.85
C ARG A 409 -15.88 -12.11 -11.45
N SER A 410 -16.09 -13.34 -10.96
CA SER A 410 -15.01 -14.26 -10.60
C SER A 410 -14.44 -14.98 -11.82
N LEU A 411 -15.23 -15.14 -12.89
CA LEU A 411 -14.82 -15.89 -14.07
C LEU A 411 -13.62 -15.24 -14.77
N VAL A 412 -12.59 -16.04 -15.04
CA VAL A 412 -11.39 -15.59 -15.73
C VAL A 412 -11.32 -16.21 -17.11
N LEU A 413 -11.33 -15.38 -18.14
CA LEU A 413 -11.19 -15.82 -19.53
C LEU A 413 -9.70 -16.04 -19.85
N LEU A 414 -9.31 -17.30 -20.08
CA LEU A 414 -7.91 -17.68 -20.32
C LEU A 414 -7.55 -17.69 -21.80
N LYS A 415 -8.50 -18.06 -22.66
CA LYS A 415 -8.35 -18.09 -24.11
C LYS A 415 -9.67 -17.74 -24.78
N ASN A 416 -9.63 -17.01 -25.90
CA ASN A 416 -10.83 -16.66 -26.68
C ASN A 416 -10.55 -16.55 -28.18
N GLY A 417 -10.46 -17.70 -28.85
CA GLY A 417 -10.10 -17.84 -30.27
C GLY A 417 -8.76 -18.54 -30.47
N LYS A 418 -8.58 -19.17 -31.63
CA LYS A 418 -7.28 -19.72 -32.06
C LYS A 418 -6.31 -18.62 -32.50
N SER A 419 -6.83 -17.45 -32.88
CA SER A 419 -6.08 -16.21 -33.15
C SER A 419 -6.77 -15.02 -32.47
N ALA A 420 -6.04 -13.93 -32.27
CA ALA A 420 -6.56 -12.72 -31.62
C ALA A 420 -7.69 -12.04 -32.40
N ASP A 421 -7.78 -12.27 -33.72
CA ASP A 421 -8.71 -11.59 -34.63
C ASP A 421 -10.07 -12.30 -34.76
N ALA A 422 -10.22 -13.50 -34.20
CA ALA A 422 -11.43 -14.33 -34.33
C ALA A 422 -11.94 -14.83 -32.96
N PRO A 423 -12.51 -13.93 -32.12
CA PRO A 423 -13.03 -14.31 -30.81
C PRO A 423 -14.24 -15.25 -30.92
N VAL A 424 -14.38 -16.15 -29.95
CA VAL A 424 -15.47 -17.13 -29.84
C VAL A 424 -16.56 -16.63 -28.91
N LEU A 425 -16.16 -15.96 -27.82
CA LEU A 425 -17.01 -15.33 -26.84
C LEU A 425 -17.15 -13.83 -27.13
N PRO A 426 -18.37 -13.26 -27.00
CA PRO A 426 -19.59 -13.93 -26.53
C PRO A 426 -20.25 -14.83 -27.58
N LEU A 427 -20.88 -15.92 -27.13
CA LEU A 427 -21.66 -16.85 -27.95
C LEU A 427 -22.97 -16.21 -28.42
N PRO A 428 -23.44 -16.49 -29.65
CA PRO A 428 -24.72 -15.99 -30.12
C PRO A 428 -25.87 -16.71 -29.40
N LYS A 429 -26.78 -15.95 -28.77
CA LYS A 429 -27.97 -16.49 -28.12
C LYS A 429 -28.94 -17.17 -29.08
N LYS A 430 -28.95 -16.75 -30.35
CA LYS A 430 -29.84 -17.27 -31.40
C LYS A 430 -29.04 -18.02 -32.45
N THR A 431 -29.22 -19.34 -32.53
CA THR A 431 -28.62 -20.19 -33.56
C THR A 431 -29.49 -21.43 -33.81
N GLY A 432 -29.08 -22.33 -34.71
CA GLY A 432 -29.81 -23.57 -35.01
C GLY A 432 -29.85 -24.53 -33.83
N SER A 433 -28.75 -25.24 -33.57
CA SER A 433 -28.60 -26.18 -32.47
C SER A 433 -27.27 -25.99 -31.73
N ILE A 434 -27.26 -26.21 -30.41
CA ILE A 434 -26.06 -26.12 -29.58
C ILE A 434 -25.93 -27.38 -28.70
N LEU A 435 -24.69 -27.76 -28.41
CA LEU A 435 -24.38 -28.85 -27.49
C LEU A 435 -23.92 -28.29 -26.15
N VAL A 436 -24.50 -28.75 -25.05
CA VAL A 436 -23.94 -28.58 -23.70
C VAL A 436 -23.55 -29.97 -23.20
N THR A 437 -22.32 -30.11 -22.71
CA THR A 437 -21.74 -31.42 -22.40
C THR A 437 -20.75 -31.35 -21.23
N GLY A 438 -20.38 -32.50 -20.69
CA GLY A 438 -19.48 -32.67 -19.55
C GLY A 438 -20.19 -32.85 -18.22
N SER A 439 -19.50 -33.54 -17.31
CA SER A 439 -20.00 -33.98 -16.00
C SER A 439 -20.35 -32.83 -15.05
N HIS A 440 -19.86 -31.62 -15.31
CA HIS A 440 -20.11 -30.42 -14.50
C HIS A 440 -21.19 -29.51 -15.08
N ALA A 441 -21.72 -29.81 -16.28
CA ALA A 441 -22.69 -28.93 -16.93
C ALA A 441 -24.02 -28.90 -16.21
N ASP A 442 -24.54 -30.05 -15.79
CA ASP A 442 -25.83 -30.17 -15.09
C ASP A 442 -25.67 -30.82 -13.71
N ASN A 443 -24.72 -30.32 -12.93
CA ASN A 443 -24.41 -30.83 -11.59
C ASN A 443 -24.18 -29.70 -10.59
N LEU A 444 -25.22 -29.36 -9.82
CA LEU A 444 -25.22 -28.28 -8.84
C LEU A 444 -24.16 -28.52 -7.75
N GLY A 445 -24.06 -29.75 -7.27
CA GLY A 445 -23.07 -30.13 -6.27
C GLY A 445 -21.62 -29.88 -6.73
N TYR A 446 -21.31 -30.24 -7.97
CA TYR A 446 -19.95 -30.06 -8.52
C TYR A 446 -19.59 -28.59 -8.74
N GLN A 447 -20.54 -27.73 -9.15
CA GLN A 447 -20.26 -26.29 -9.27
C GLN A 447 -20.13 -25.58 -7.90
N CYS A 448 -20.69 -26.14 -6.83
CA CYS A 448 -20.52 -25.61 -5.48
C CYS A 448 -19.21 -26.07 -4.83
N GLY A 449 -18.80 -27.32 -5.06
CA GLY A 449 -17.59 -27.90 -4.48
C GLY A 449 -17.71 -28.26 -3.00
N GLY A 450 -16.57 -28.35 -2.30
CA GLY A 450 -16.52 -28.70 -0.88
C GLY A 450 -17.24 -27.69 0.03
N TRP A 451 -17.44 -28.07 1.29
CA TRP A 451 -18.21 -27.26 2.24
C TRP A 451 -19.59 -26.87 1.70
N THR A 452 -20.34 -27.80 1.10
CA THR A 452 -21.70 -27.53 0.61
C THR A 452 -22.61 -28.68 0.97
N ILE A 453 -23.57 -28.43 1.87
CA ILE A 453 -24.48 -29.39 2.53
C ILE A 453 -23.73 -30.43 3.39
N THR A 454 -22.70 -31.07 2.88
CA THR A 454 -21.79 -31.95 3.61
C THR A 454 -20.39 -31.36 3.66
N TRP A 455 -19.54 -31.92 4.53
CA TRP A 455 -18.13 -31.52 4.65
C TRP A 455 -17.37 -31.55 3.32
N GLN A 456 -17.36 -32.71 2.65
CA GLN A 456 -16.65 -32.89 1.38
C GLN A 456 -17.41 -32.31 0.17
N GLY A 457 -18.67 -31.88 0.35
CA GLY A 457 -19.60 -31.67 -0.76
C GLY A 457 -20.13 -33.00 -1.31
N LEU A 458 -21.06 -32.91 -2.26
CA LEU A 458 -21.68 -34.06 -2.94
C LEU A 458 -21.91 -33.71 -4.41
N GLY A 459 -22.10 -34.72 -5.26
CA GLY A 459 -22.59 -34.54 -6.63
C GLY A 459 -24.12 -34.64 -6.72
N GLY A 460 -24.70 -33.98 -7.72
CA GLY A 460 -26.12 -34.04 -8.06
C GLY A 460 -26.87 -32.72 -7.84
N ASN A 461 -28.14 -32.70 -8.26
CA ASN A 461 -28.97 -31.48 -8.32
C ASN A 461 -29.98 -31.37 -7.17
N ASN A 462 -30.31 -32.46 -6.48
CA ASN A 462 -31.32 -32.49 -5.42
C ASN A 462 -30.75 -32.20 -4.01
N LEU A 463 -29.57 -31.59 -3.93
CA LEU A 463 -28.84 -31.35 -2.69
C LEU A 463 -29.28 -30.06 -1.98
N THR A 464 -29.51 -28.99 -2.75
CA THR A 464 -29.95 -27.67 -2.30
C THR A 464 -30.65 -26.94 -3.45
N ILE A 465 -31.00 -25.68 -3.26
CA ILE A 465 -31.67 -24.84 -4.27
C ILE A 465 -30.65 -23.98 -5.01
N GLY A 466 -30.62 -24.07 -6.33
CA GLY A 466 -29.76 -23.28 -7.20
C GLY A 466 -30.12 -23.47 -8.67
N THR A 467 -29.26 -23.00 -9.56
CA THR A 467 -29.36 -23.15 -11.01
C THR A 467 -28.06 -23.72 -11.54
N THR A 468 -28.12 -24.85 -12.25
CA THR A 468 -26.95 -25.44 -12.89
C THR A 468 -26.46 -24.59 -14.06
N ILE A 469 -25.23 -24.79 -14.52
CA ILE A 469 -24.71 -24.12 -15.72
C ILE A 469 -25.57 -24.48 -16.95
N PHE A 470 -26.03 -25.72 -17.07
CA PHE A 470 -26.93 -26.17 -18.14
C PHE A 470 -28.29 -25.47 -18.08
N GLU A 471 -28.93 -25.43 -16.91
CA GLU A 471 -30.19 -24.71 -16.70
C GLU A 471 -30.07 -23.22 -17.03
N ALA A 472 -28.96 -22.60 -16.62
CA ALA A 472 -28.64 -21.22 -16.93
C ALA A 472 -28.47 -20.95 -18.43
N ILE A 473 -27.72 -21.81 -19.14
CA ILE A 473 -27.58 -21.73 -20.60
C ILE A 473 -28.96 -21.85 -21.25
N LYS A 474 -29.78 -22.80 -20.79
CA LYS A 474 -31.15 -23.02 -21.28
C LYS A 474 -32.06 -21.81 -21.07
N ALA A 475 -31.92 -21.12 -19.94
CA ALA A 475 -32.66 -19.90 -19.67
C ALA A 475 -32.18 -18.67 -20.48
N THR A 476 -30.95 -18.72 -21.02
CA THR A 476 -30.28 -17.56 -21.63
C THR A 476 -30.42 -17.48 -23.14
N VAL A 477 -30.46 -18.64 -23.83
CA VAL A 477 -30.56 -18.68 -25.29
C VAL A 477 -31.95 -18.30 -25.80
N ASP A 478 -32.02 -17.93 -27.07
CA ASP A 478 -33.28 -17.65 -27.75
C ASP A 478 -34.17 -18.90 -27.77
N PRO A 479 -35.49 -18.79 -27.51
CA PRO A 479 -36.42 -19.92 -27.53
C PRO A 479 -36.42 -20.74 -28.83
N THR A 480 -35.95 -20.19 -29.96
CA THR A 480 -35.82 -20.92 -31.22
C THR A 480 -34.55 -21.76 -31.33
N THR A 481 -33.57 -21.58 -30.43
CA THR A 481 -32.31 -22.34 -30.43
C THR A 481 -32.54 -23.71 -29.81
N GLN A 482 -32.27 -24.78 -30.56
CA GLN A 482 -32.34 -26.13 -30.02
C GLN A 482 -31.12 -26.40 -29.12
N ILE A 483 -31.37 -26.79 -27.86
CA ILE A 483 -30.30 -27.14 -26.93
C ILE A 483 -30.33 -28.65 -26.72
N VAL A 484 -29.18 -29.28 -26.91
CA VAL A 484 -28.99 -30.71 -26.65
C VAL A 484 -28.00 -30.88 -25.52
N PHE A 485 -28.42 -31.60 -24.48
CA PHE A 485 -27.54 -32.04 -23.41
C PHE A 485 -27.14 -33.50 -23.62
N SER A 486 -25.84 -33.76 -23.56
CA SER A 486 -25.28 -35.11 -23.52
C SER A 486 -24.02 -35.04 -22.68
N GLU A 487 -23.95 -35.81 -21.60
CA GLU A 487 -22.82 -35.72 -20.66
C GLU A 487 -21.50 -36.15 -21.32
N ASP A 488 -21.51 -37.27 -22.05
CA ASP A 488 -20.34 -37.81 -22.74
C ASP A 488 -20.68 -38.29 -24.17
N PRO A 489 -20.93 -37.37 -25.13
CA PRO A 489 -21.31 -37.72 -26.50
C PRO A 489 -20.16 -38.39 -27.25
N ASP A 490 -20.47 -39.35 -28.13
CA ASP A 490 -19.51 -39.91 -29.08
C ASP A 490 -19.31 -39.00 -30.31
N ALA A 491 -18.24 -39.20 -31.07
CA ALA A 491 -17.93 -38.38 -32.24
C ALA A 491 -19.03 -38.41 -33.31
N GLY A 492 -19.64 -39.59 -33.54
CA GLY A 492 -20.72 -39.74 -34.50
C GLY A 492 -22.00 -38.99 -34.09
N PHE A 493 -22.28 -38.89 -32.79
CA PHE A 493 -23.36 -38.08 -32.26
C PHE A 493 -23.14 -36.60 -32.56
N ILE A 494 -21.92 -36.10 -32.37
CA ILE A 494 -21.57 -34.70 -32.63
C ILE A 494 -21.71 -34.39 -34.14
N GLU A 495 -21.18 -35.27 -35.00
CA GLU A 495 -21.23 -35.10 -36.45
C GLU A 495 -22.66 -35.10 -37.00
N ARG A 496 -23.51 -36.06 -36.59
CA ARG A 496 -24.88 -36.20 -37.11
C ARG A 496 -25.83 -35.05 -36.73
N ASN A 497 -25.57 -34.36 -35.63
CA ASN A 497 -26.45 -33.30 -35.12
C ASN A 497 -26.09 -31.89 -35.61
N HIS A 498 -24.93 -31.71 -36.28
CA HIS A 498 -24.50 -30.46 -36.89
C HIS A 498 -24.59 -29.22 -35.95
N PHE A 499 -24.10 -29.35 -34.71
CA PHE A 499 -24.15 -28.27 -33.73
C PHE A 499 -23.37 -27.03 -34.17
N SER A 500 -23.91 -25.85 -33.85
CA SER A 500 -23.28 -24.55 -34.13
C SER A 500 -22.02 -24.32 -33.30
N TYR A 501 -22.05 -24.74 -32.03
CA TYR A 501 -20.94 -24.76 -31.09
C TYR A 501 -21.27 -25.68 -29.90
N ALA A 502 -20.25 -26.01 -29.11
CA ALA A 502 -20.39 -26.71 -27.84
C ALA A 502 -19.91 -25.87 -26.64
N VAL A 503 -20.59 -26.04 -25.51
CA VAL A 503 -20.09 -25.65 -24.19
C VAL A 503 -19.75 -26.91 -23.41
N VAL A 504 -18.47 -27.13 -23.17
CA VAL A 504 -17.92 -28.29 -22.44
C VAL A 504 -17.63 -27.85 -21.01
N VAL A 505 -18.34 -28.39 -20.03
CA VAL A 505 -18.18 -28.04 -18.62
C VAL A 505 -17.59 -29.22 -17.87
N VAL A 506 -16.34 -29.08 -17.43
CA VAL A 506 -15.55 -30.16 -16.78
C VAL A 506 -14.74 -29.58 -15.62
N GLY A 507 -14.25 -30.42 -14.72
CA GLY A 507 -13.64 -29.89 -13.51
C GLY A 507 -13.28 -30.91 -12.44
N GLU A 508 -12.93 -30.42 -11.25
CA GLU A 508 -12.71 -31.25 -10.06
C GLU A 508 -14.06 -31.69 -9.44
N GLN A 509 -14.10 -32.90 -8.89
CA GLN A 509 -15.19 -33.27 -7.97
C GLN A 509 -15.04 -32.50 -6.64
N PRO A 510 -16.10 -32.36 -5.84
CA PRO A 510 -16.02 -31.72 -4.51
C PRO A 510 -14.99 -32.39 -3.58
N TYR A 511 -14.27 -31.57 -2.83
CA TYR A 511 -13.33 -31.99 -1.78
C TYR A 511 -13.18 -30.91 -0.71
N ALA A 512 -12.77 -31.30 0.48
CA ALA A 512 -12.35 -30.39 1.55
C ALA A 512 -11.15 -30.95 2.31
N GLU A 513 -10.26 -30.05 2.72
CA GLU A 513 -9.11 -30.38 3.57
C GLU A 513 -8.19 -31.43 2.93
N THR A 514 -7.73 -32.42 3.70
CA THR A 514 -6.75 -33.43 3.25
C THR A 514 -7.23 -34.24 2.05
N PHE A 515 -8.54 -34.45 1.90
CA PHE A 515 -9.10 -35.18 0.76
C PHE A 515 -8.94 -34.42 -0.56
N GLY A 516 -8.67 -33.12 -0.49
CA GLY A 516 -8.31 -32.31 -1.64
C GLY A 516 -6.82 -32.28 -1.96
N ASP A 517 -5.94 -32.82 -1.12
CA ASP A 517 -4.51 -32.82 -1.42
C ASP A 517 -4.25 -33.66 -2.67
N ASN A 518 -3.63 -33.06 -3.68
CA ASN A 518 -3.46 -33.71 -4.96
C ASN A 518 -2.14 -33.27 -5.61
N LEU A 519 -1.22 -34.23 -5.76
CA LEU A 519 0.10 -33.97 -6.35
C LEU A 519 0.06 -33.89 -7.89
N ASN A 520 -1.01 -34.39 -8.51
CA ASN A 520 -1.11 -34.53 -9.96
C ASN A 520 -1.91 -33.38 -10.60
N LEU A 521 -2.91 -32.84 -9.88
CA LEU A 521 -3.74 -31.69 -10.32
C LEU A 521 -4.36 -31.83 -11.73
N THR A 522 -4.65 -33.07 -12.14
CA THR A 522 -5.29 -33.38 -13.43
C THR A 522 -6.81 -33.44 -13.28
N ILE A 523 -7.54 -32.97 -14.30
CA ILE A 523 -8.99 -33.11 -14.39
C ILE A 523 -9.36 -34.61 -14.46
N PRO A 524 -10.30 -35.12 -13.64
CA PRO A 524 -10.79 -36.50 -13.74
C PRO A 524 -11.42 -36.86 -15.10
N GLU A 525 -11.36 -38.13 -15.49
CA GLU A 525 -12.08 -38.63 -16.68
C GLU A 525 -13.55 -38.98 -16.33
N PRO A 526 -14.51 -38.82 -17.28
CA PRO A 526 -14.34 -38.23 -18.61
C PRO A 526 -14.20 -36.71 -18.53
N GLY A 527 -13.07 -36.18 -18.98
CA GLY A 527 -12.75 -34.75 -18.90
C GLY A 527 -11.75 -34.38 -19.99
N PRO A 528 -10.48 -34.76 -19.84
CA PRO A 528 -9.49 -34.63 -20.91
C PRO A 528 -9.91 -35.30 -22.23
N SER A 529 -10.40 -36.55 -22.18
CA SER A 529 -10.88 -37.26 -23.36
C SER A 529 -12.09 -36.56 -24.01
N LEU A 530 -12.99 -36.03 -23.18
CA LEU A 530 -14.18 -35.30 -23.64
C LEU A 530 -13.80 -33.98 -24.32
N ILE A 531 -12.87 -33.21 -23.74
CA ILE A 531 -12.35 -31.98 -24.36
C ILE A 531 -11.78 -32.29 -25.74
N GLN A 532 -10.90 -33.28 -25.85
CA GLN A 532 -10.27 -33.63 -27.13
C GLN A 532 -11.31 -34.03 -28.17
N LYS A 533 -12.26 -34.89 -27.77
CA LYS A 533 -13.33 -35.39 -28.63
C LYS A 533 -14.25 -34.27 -29.13
N VAL A 534 -14.74 -33.40 -28.25
CA VAL A 534 -15.71 -32.36 -28.62
C VAL A 534 -15.04 -31.20 -29.34
N CYS A 535 -13.95 -30.67 -28.79
CA CYS A 535 -13.23 -29.52 -29.35
C CYS A 535 -12.45 -29.87 -30.62
N GLY A 536 -12.15 -31.14 -30.85
CA GLY A 536 -11.58 -31.62 -32.10
C GLY A 536 -12.60 -31.64 -33.25
N SER A 537 -13.89 -31.81 -32.94
CA SER A 537 -14.95 -31.96 -33.95
C SER A 537 -15.72 -30.68 -34.25
N ILE A 538 -15.97 -29.83 -33.24
CA ILE A 538 -16.77 -28.60 -33.39
C ILE A 538 -16.19 -27.46 -32.55
N LYS A 539 -16.55 -26.22 -32.91
CA LYS A 539 -16.16 -25.03 -32.13
C LYS A 539 -16.61 -25.17 -30.68
N CYS A 540 -15.67 -25.09 -29.73
CA CYS A 540 -15.96 -25.36 -28.32
C CYS A 540 -15.51 -24.24 -27.37
N VAL A 541 -16.29 -24.04 -26.31
CA VAL A 541 -15.90 -23.26 -25.13
C VAL A 541 -15.77 -24.24 -23.96
N VAL A 542 -14.59 -24.31 -23.36
CA VAL A 542 -14.37 -25.12 -22.15
C VAL A 542 -14.52 -24.24 -20.91
N VAL A 543 -15.44 -24.62 -20.03
CA VAL A 543 -15.64 -24.03 -18.71
C VAL A 543 -15.05 -24.99 -17.68
N VAL A 544 -13.97 -24.57 -17.02
CA VAL A 544 -13.26 -25.35 -16.01
C VAL A 544 -13.78 -24.98 -14.62
N VAL A 545 -14.45 -25.93 -13.97
CA VAL A 545 -14.94 -25.80 -12.59
C VAL A 545 -13.89 -26.41 -11.65
N SER A 546 -13.17 -25.60 -10.90
CA SER A 546 -12.06 -26.09 -10.07
C SER A 546 -11.80 -25.24 -8.83
N GLY A 547 -11.27 -25.85 -7.78
CA GLY A 547 -10.84 -25.11 -6.59
C GLY A 547 -9.50 -24.38 -6.78
N ARG A 548 -8.82 -24.59 -7.90
CA ARG A 548 -7.42 -24.23 -8.13
C ARG A 548 -7.03 -24.39 -9.60
N PRO A 549 -5.86 -23.88 -10.02
CA PRO A 549 -5.27 -24.20 -11.32
C PRO A 549 -5.05 -25.71 -11.49
N LEU A 550 -5.34 -26.23 -12.69
CA LEU A 550 -5.21 -27.64 -13.07
C LEU A 550 -4.32 -27.81 -14.30
N VAL A 551 -3.83 -29.03 -14.53
CA VAL A 551 -3.13 -29.39 -15.76
C VAL A 551 -4.08 -29.27 -16.95
N ILE A 552 -3.90 -28.24 -17.77
CA ILE A 552 -4.68 -28.01 -19.00
C ILE A 552 -3.84 -27.80 -20.25
N GLU A 553 -2.53 -27.54 -20.12
CA GLU A 553 -1.63 -27.24 -21.23
C GLU A 553 -1.76 -28.22 -22.43
N PRO A 554 -1.84 -29.55 -22.24
CA PRO A 554 -1.98 -30.50 -23.35
C PRO A 554 -3.23 -30.30 -24.21
N TYR A 555 -4.25 -29.63 -23.68
CA TYR A 555 -5.57 -29.49 -24.31
C TYR A 555 -5.84 -28.06 -24.77
N VAL A 556 -5.09 -27.05 -24.28
CA VAL A 556 -5.29 -25.64 -24.65
C VAL A 556 -5.24 -25.43 -26.17
N GLY A 557 -4.45 -26.22 -26.90
CA GLY A 557 -4.35 -26.14 -28.37
C GLY A 557 -5.66 -26.44 -29.11
N VAL A 558 -6.45 -27.41 -28.63
CA VAL A 558 -7.71 -27.82 -29.27
C VAL A 558 -8.91 -26.98 -28.84
N MET A 559 -8.87 -26.37 -27.65
CA MET A 559 -9.95 -25.52 -27.12
C MET A 559 -10.03 -24.19 -27.88
N ASP A 560 -11.21 -23.76 -28.33
CA ASP A 560 -11.34 -22.44 -28.95
C ASP A 560 -11.43 -21.32 -27.88
N ALA A 561 -12.15 -21.54 -26.79
CA ALA A 561 -12.13 -20.65 -25.62
C ALA A 561 -12.03 -21.43 -24.31
N VAL A 562 -11.43 -20.82 -23.28
CA VAL A 562 -11.24 -21.44 -21.96
C VAL A 562 -11.61 -20.44 -20.87
N VAL A 563 -12.50 -20.83 -19.98
CA VAL A 563 -12.96 -20.04 -18.84
C VAL A 563 -12.64 -20.80 -17.55
N ALA A 564 -11.88 -20.18 -16.66
CA ALA A 564 -11.78 -20.65 -15.28
C ALA A 564 -12.98 -20.12 -14.49
N ALA A 565 -13.90 -21.02 -14.13
CA ALA A 565 -15.11 -20.69 -13.39
C ALA A 565 -14.96 -20.84 -11.87
N TRP A 566 -13.84 -21.42 -11.44
CA TRP A 566 -13.57 -21.74 -10.05
C TRP A 566 -14.65 -22.69 -9.49
N LEU A 567 -15.08 -22.50 -8.24
CA LEU A 567 -16.27 -23.11 -7.66
C LEU A 567 -17.33 -22.00 -7.52
N PRO A 568 -18.21 -21.80 -8.53
CA PRO A 568 -19.09 -20.63 -8.60
C PRO A 568 -20.26 -20.66 -7.60
N GLY A 569 -20.58 -21.78 -6.95
CA GLY A 569 -21.70 -21.84 -6.01
C GLY A 569 -23.05 -22.05 -6.69
N SER A 570 -24.15 -21.60 -6.09
CA SER A 570 -25.51 -22.02 -6.48
C SER A 570 -26.05 -21.32 -7.74
N GLU A 571 -25.43 -20.22 -8.17
CA GLU A 571 -26.01 -19.31 -9.15
C GLU A 571 -25.34 -19.43 -10.53
N GLY A 572 -25.52 -20.57 -11.20
CA GLY A 572 -24.93 -20.89 -12.51
C GLY A 572 -25.26 -19.88 -13.61
N GLN A 573 -26.32 -19.09 -13.43
CA GLN A 573 -26.68 -18.00 -14.33
C GLN A 573 -25.56 -16.96 -14.50
N GLY A 574 -24.71 -16.74 -13.48
CA GLY A 574 -23.56 -15.84 -13.61
C GLY A 574 -22.53 -16.33 -14.64
N VAL A 575 -22.48 -17.64 -14.90
CA VAL A 575 -21.63 -18.21 -15.97
C VAL A 575 -22.22 -17.89 -17.34
N ALA A 576 -23.51 -18.14 -17.54
CA ALA A 576 -24.19 -17.85 -18.80
C ALA A 576 -24.17 -16.34 -19.15
N ASP A 577 -24.28 -15.46 -18.14
CA ASP A 577 -24.27 -14.00 -18.30
C ASP A 577 -23.08 -13.47 -19.13
N VAL A 578 -21.89 -14.04 -18.92
CA VAL A 578 -20.67 -13.61 -19.63
C VAL A 578 -20.36 -14.48 -20.85
N LEU A 579 -20.77 -15.75 -20.85
CA LEU A 579 -20.66 -16.61 -22.04
C LEU A 579 -21.48 -16.05 -23.22
N PHE A 580 -22.66 -15.50 -22.95
CA PHE A 580 -23.55 -14.94 -23.97
C PHE A 580 -23.52 -13.42 -24.07
N GLY A 581 -22.59 -12.76 -23.37
CA GLY A 581 -22.30 -11.33 -23.53
C GLY A 581 -23.36 -10.38 -22.98
N ASP A 582 -24.18 -10.78 -22.01
CA ASP A 582 -24.97 -9.82 -21.22
C ASP A 582 -24.03 -8.93 -20.39
N TYR A 583 -22.91 -9.51 -19.94
CA TYR A 583 -21.80 -8.84 -19.27
C TYR A 583 -20.47 -9.23 -19.90
N GLY A 584 -19.45 -8.41 -19.66
CA GLY A 584 -18.07 -8.70 -20.08
C GLY A 584 -17.31 -9.50 -19.03
N PHE A 585 -16.38 -10.35 -19.46
CA PHE A 585 -15.39 -10.96 -18.56
C PHE A 585 -14.50 -9.88 -17.94
N SER A 586 -14.30 -9.95 -16.62
CA SER A 586 -13.48 -9.00 -15.85
C SER A 586 -12.56 -9.63 -14.82
N GLY A 587 -12.77 -10.91 -14.49
CA GLY A 587 -11.96 -11.62 -13.50
C GLY A 587 -10.49 -11.69 -13.88
N LYS A 588 -9.63 -11.71 -12.86
CA LYS A 588 -8.17 -11.82 -12.99
C LYS A 588 -7.66 -12.96 -12.14
N LEU A 589 -6.77 -13.79 -12.68
CA LEU A 589 -6.18 -14.92 -12.00
C LEU A 589 -5.66 -14.50 -10.61
N PRO A 590 -6.26 -15.00 -9.51
CA PRO A 590 -5.80 -14.76 -8.15
C PRO A 590 -4.60 -15.65 -7.79
N ARG A 591 -4.23 -16.56 -8.69
CA ARG A 591 -3.18 -17.54 -8.55
C ARG A 591 -2.48 -17.76 -9.88
N THR A 592 -1.21 -18.10 -9.83
CA THR A 592 -0.43 -18.53 -10.97
C THR A 592 -0.97 -19.84 -11.54
N TRP A 593 -1.18 -19.91 -12.86
CA TRP A 593 -1.52 -21.17 -13.53
C TRP A 593 -0.25 -21.82 -14.07
N PHE A 594 0.13 -22.97 -13.51
CA PHE A 594 1.34 -23.70 -13.88
C PHE A 594 1.18 -24.42 -15.23
N ARG A 595 2.30 -24.69 -15.90
CA ARG A 595 2.36 -25.57 -17.09
C ARG A 595 2.30 -27.03 -16.67
N SER A 596 3.17 -27.38 -15.73
CA SER A 596 3.28 -28.74 -15.17
C SER A 596 3.50 -28.73 -13.66
N VAL A 597 3.05 -29.78 -12.98
CA VAL A 597 3.06 -29.86 -11.51
C VAL A 597 4.47 -29.92 -10.92
N GLU A 598 5.45 -30.33 -11.70
CA GLU A 598 6.88 -30.37 -11.36
C GLU A 598 7.46 -28.96 -11.12
N GLN A 599 6.81 -27.91 -11.62
CA GLN A 599 7.19 -26.52 -11.33
C GLN A 599 6.86 -26.11 -9.88
N LEU A 600 5.96 -26.84 -9.21
CA LEU A 600 5.40 -26.41 -7.93
C LEU A 600 6.31 -26.72 -6.73
N PRO A 601 6.41 -25.81 -5.74
CA PRO A 601 5.73 -24.51 -5.67
C PRO A 601 6.37 -23.46 -6.59
N MET A 602 5.53 -22.62 -7.22
CA MET A 602 5.98 -21.54 -8.11
C MET A 602 5.06 -20.34 -7.94
N ASN A 603 5.61 -19.22 -7.48
CA ASN A 603 4.88 -17.99 -7.23
C ASN A 603 5.64 -16.77 -7.78
N VAL A 604 4.94 -15.65 -7.93
CA VAL A 604 5.55 -14.39 -8.40
C VAL A 604 6.76 -14.02 -7.53
N GLY A 605 7.91 -13.80 -8.17
CA GLY A 605 9.18 -13.47 -7.53
C GLY A 605 10.17 -14.64 -7.43
N ASP A 606 9.73 -15.89 -7.64
CA ASP A 606 10.61 -17.05 -7.65
C ASP A 606 11.50 -17.05 -8.91
N ARG A 607 12.75 -17.54 -8.80
CA ARG A 607 13.70 -17.58 -9.93
C ARG A 607 13.24 -18.48 -11.08
N HIS A 608 12.45 -19.51 -10.77
CA HIS A 608 11.91 -20.48 -11.73
C HIS A 608 10.48 -20.17 -12.17
N TYR A 609 10.03 -18.91 -12.05
CA TYR A 609 8.68 -18.49 -12.42
C TYR A 609 8.44 -18.52 -13.94
N ASP A 610 7.84 -19.61 -14.44
CA ASP A 610 7.44 -19.83 -15.84
C ASP A 610 6.01 -20.36 -15.93
N PRO A 611 4.99 -19.50 -15.78
CA PRO A 611 3.60 -19.92 -15.77
C PRO A 611 3.02 -20.17 -17.17
N LEU A 612 2.01 -21.04 -17.25
CA LEU A 612 1.13 -21.14 -18.43
C LEU A 612 0.30 -19.87 -18.58
N PHE A 613 -0.30 -19.42 -17.48
CA PHE A 613 -0.96 -18.12 -17.36
C PHE A 613 -0.47 -17.43 -16.08
N PRO A 614 0.16 -16.24 -16.18
CA PRO A 614 0.73 -15.58 -15.02
C PRO A 614 -0.34 -15.10 -14.04
N TYR A 615 0.05 -14.90 -12.78
CA TYR A 615 -0.80 -14.24 -11.79
C TYR A 615 -1.32 -12.90 -12.34
N GLY A 616 -2.61 -12.61 -12.10
CA GLY A 616 -3.27 -11.42 -12.62
C GLY A 616 -3.69 -11.50 -14.10
N PHE A 617 -3.41 -12.58 -14.81
CA PHE A 617 -3.88 -12.78 -16.19
C PHE A 617 -5.41 -12.92 -16.26
N GLY A 618 -6.00 -12.53 -17.38
CA GLY A 618 -7.43 -12.69 -17.64
C GLY A 618 -7.86 -11.78 -18.78
N LEU A 619 -8.32 -12.37 -19.87
CA LEU A 619 -8.86 -11.64 -21.02
C LEU A 619 -10.19 -10.98 -20.64
N THR A 620 -10.55 -9.94 -21.37
CA THR A 620 -11.79 -9.19 -21.15
C THR A 620 -12.66 -9.23 -22.39
N THR A 621 -13.97 -9.26 -22.23
CA THR A 621 -14.94 -9.07 -23.33
C THR A 621 -15.79 -7.84 -23.08
N LYS A 622 -16.40 -7.30 -24.14
CA LYS A 622 -17.43 -6.26 -24.02
C LYS A 622 -18.82 -6.93 -24.07
N PRO A 623 -19.85 -6.35 -23.43
CA PRO A 623 -21.23 -6.81 -23.61
C PRO A 623 -21.66 -6.73 -25.08
N ALA A 624 -22.41 -7.72 -25.57
CA ALA A 624 -22.83 -7.84 -26.98
C ALA A 624 -23.67 -6.63 -27.45
N ARG A 625 -24.40 -5.95 -26.55
CA ARG A 625 -25.12 -4.70 -26.85
C ARG A 625 -24.22 -3.49 -27.14
N ALA A 626 -22.93 -3.54 -26.78
CA ALA A 626 -21.99 -2.48 -27.09
C ALA A 626 -21.39 -2.58 -28.50
N GLN A 627 -21.48 -3.75 -29.16
CA GLN A 627 -20.89 -4.02 -30.48
C GLN A 627 -21.77 -3.57 -31.66
N HIS A 628 -23.04 -3.22 -31.44
CA HIS A 628 -23.96 -2.72 -32.48
C HIS A 628 -24.15 -1.20 -32.51
N ARG A 629 -23.39 -0.43 -31.71
CA ARG A 629 -23.51 1.06 -31.65
C ARG A 629 -22.46 1.83 -32.45
N GLU A 630 -21.61 1.17 -33.23
CA GLU A 630 -20.60 1.82 -34.09
C GLU A 630 -20.97 1.93 -35.58
N MET A 631 -22.20 1.58 -35.98
CA MET A 631 -22.63 1.73 -37.40
C MET A 631 -24.05 2.24 -37.66
N ALA A 632 -24.76 2.79 -36.66
CA ALA A 632 -26.07 3.38 -36.90
C ALA A 632 -26.39 4.49 -35.90
N LEU A 633 -25.92 5.71 -36.18
CA LEU A 633 -26.53 6.96 -35.71
C LEU A 633 -26.08 8.12 -36.63
N LEU A 634 -26.31 7.93 -37.93
CA LEU A 634 -26.49 9.00 -38.90
C LEU A 634 -27.98 8.97 -39.26
N GLY A 635 -28.75 9.94 -38.77
CA GLY A 635 -30.14 10.13 -39.17
C GLY A 635 -31.15 10.00 -38.03
N VAL A 636 -31.92 11.08 -37.86
CA VAL A 636 -33.18 11.14 -37.11
C VAL A 636 -33.06 11.22 -35.59
N HIS A 637 -32.57 12.36 -35.09
CA HIS A 637 -33.09 13.03 -33.87
C HIS A 637 -32.97 14.55 -34.05
N LEU A 638 -33.52 15.03 -35.17
CA LEU A 638 -33.86 16.41 -35.44
C LEU A 638 -35.38 16.44 -35.63
N LEU A 639 -36.04 17.40 -34.98
CA LEU A 639 -37.49 17.63 -34.87
C LEU A 639 -38.22 16.85 -33.78
N LEU A 640 -38.20 17.42 -32.57
CA LEU A 640 -39.37 17.74 -31.72
C LEU A 640 -39.08 17.55 -30.22
N CYS A 641 -38.14 18.35 -29.70
CA CYS A 641 -38.22 18.93 -28.36
C CYS A 641 -37.61 20.33 -28.41
N TRP A 642 -38.20 21.16 -29.28
CA TRP A 642 -38.00 22.60 -29.36
C TRP A 642 -38.88 23.25 -28.30
N ALA A 643 -38.47 23.11 -27.03
CA ALA A 643 -39.01 23.87 -25.91
C ALA A 643 -37.99 23.95 -24.75
N ALA A 644 -36.71 24.17 -25.08
CA ALA A 644 -35.71 24.69 -24.15
C ALA A 644 -34.45 25.15 -24.92
N VAL A 645 -34.61 25.95 -25.98
CA VAL A 645 -33.50 26.81 -26.42
C VAL A 645 -33.57 28.07 -25.57
N SER A 646 -32.81 28.07 -24.47
CA SER A 646 -32.16 29.28 -23.97
C SER A 646 -30.96 28.88 -23.12
N GLY A 647 -29.76 29.23 -23.60
CA GLY A 647 -28.53 29.25 -22.80
C GLY A 647 -27.52 28.15 -23.09
N ALA A 648 -26.80 28.22 -24.22
CA ALA A 648 -25.39 27.87 -24.15
C ALA A 648 -24.75 28.93 -23.23
N GLU A 649 -24.70 28.66 -21.93
CA GLU A 649 -24.08 29.57 -20.96
C GLU A 649 -22.63 29.80 -21.40
N TYR A 650 -22.32 31.04 -21.77
CA TYR A 650 -20.96 31.51 -21.91
C TYR A 650 -20.18 31.20 -20.61
N ALA A 651 -19.29 30.21 -20.67
CA ALA A 651 -18.49 29.76 -19.54
C ALA A 651 -17.26 30.68 -19.40
N LYS A 652 -17.41 31.73 -18.58
CA LYS A 652 -16.37 32.75 -18.32
C LYS A 652 -15.00 32.14 -18.01
N TYR A 653 -14.96 31.00 -17.32
CA TYR A 653 -13.69 30.36 -16.98
C TYR A 653 -12.86 29.88 -18.17
N LYS A 654 -13.50 29.61 -19.32
CA LYS A 654 -12.81 29.20 -20.55
C LYS A 654 -12.33 30.38 -21.40
N ASP A 655 -12.79 31.59 -21.13
CA ASP A 655 -12.39 32.77 -21.90
C ASP A 655 -11.06 33.33 -21.36
N PRO A 656 -9.96 33.29 -22.14
CA PRO A 656 -8.66 33.80 -21.71
C PRO A 656 -8.65 35.32 -21.47
N ASN A 657 -9.62 36.06 -22.04
CA ASN A 657 -9.72 37.52 -21.88
C ASN A 657 -10.37 37.93 -20.55
N GLN A 658 -10.95 36.99 -19.80
CA GLN A 658 -11.54 37.27 -18.49
C GLN A 658 -10.46 37.31 -17.41
N PRO A 659 -10.51 38.29 -16.47
CA PRO A 659 -9.58 38.31 -15.35
C PRO A 659 -9.63 37.00 -14.54
N VAL A 660 -8.45 36.49 -14.16
CA VAL A 660 -8.30 35.21 -13.43
C VAL A 660 -9.26 35.06 -12.25
N LYS A 661 -9.48 36.14 -11.47
CA LYS A 661 -10.42 36.14 -10.34
C LYS A 661 -11.86 35.75 -10.74
N TRP A 662 -12.30 36.15 -11.93
CA TRP A 662 -13.63 35.86 -12.46
C TRP A 662 -13.69 34.47 -13.05
N ARG A 663 -12.63 34.03 -13.74
CA ARG A 663 -12.50 32.66 -14.25
C ARG A 663 -12.58 31.63 -13.11
N ILE A 664 -11.86 31.85 -12.02
CA ILE A 664 -11.92 30.97 -10.84
C ILE A 664 -13.31 30.98 -10.21
N ARG A 665 -13.94 32.15 -10.06
CA ARG A 665 -15.28 32.26 -9.45
C ARG A 665 -16.31 31.49 -10.25
N ASP A 666 -16.34 31.68 -11.57
CA ASP A 666 -17.25 30.98 -12.48
C ASP A 666 -16.99 29.47 -12.45
N LEU A 667 -15.73 29.03 -12.52
CA LEU A 667 -15.40 27.60 -12.47
C LEU A 667 -15.84 26.94 -11.16
N MET A 668 -15.52 27.55 -10.01
CA MET A 668 -15.89 26.98 -8.71
C MET A 668 -17.40 26.85 -8.48
N GLN A 669 -18.20 27.76 -9.06
CA GLN A 669 -19.67 27.68 -9.01
C GLN A 669 -20.21 26.48 -9.80
N ARG A 670 -19.46 26.03 -10.81
CA ARG A 670 -19.83 24.89 -11.67
C ARG A 670 -19.34 23.55 -11.11
N MET A 671 -18.37 23.55 -10.19
CA MET A 671 -17.75 22.33 -9.67
C MET A 671 -18.60 21.62 -8.60
N THR A 672 -18.77 20.33 -8.78
CA THR A 672 -19.27 19.39 -7.77
C THR A 672 -18.23 19.16 -6.66
N LEU A 673 -18.65 18.55 -5.55
CA LEU A 673 -17.73 18.15 -4.48
C LEU A 673 -16.67 17.15 -4.98
N ALA A 674 -17.04 16.21 -5.85
CA ALA A 674 -16.10 15.23 -6.41
C ALA A 674 -15.03 15.90 -7.27
N GLU A 675 -15.41 16.86 -8.13
CA GLU A 675 -14.45 17.65 -8.93
C GLU A 675 -13.55 18.50 -8.04
N LYS A 676 -14.08 19.08 -6.95
CA LYS A 676 -13.30 19.84 -5.97
C LYS A 676 -12.26 18.97 -5.25
N ILE A 677 -12.66 17.81 -4.74
CA ILE A 677 -11.77 16.85 -4.09
C ILE A 677 -10.75 16.27 -5.07
N GLY A 678 -11.16 16.00 -6.31
CA GLY A 678 -10.26 15.57 -7.38
C GLY A 678 -9.14 16.58 -7.61
N GLN A 679 -9.45 17.89 -7.63
CA GLN A 679 -8.43 18.94 -7.73
C GLN A 679 -7.43 18.94 -6.57
N MET A 680 -7.84 18.53 -5.37
CA MET A 680 -6.97 18.43 -4.18
C MET A 680 -6.12 17.15 -4.17
N THR A 681 -6.25 16.29 -5.17
CA THR A 681 -5.58 14.98 -5.22
C THR A 681 -4.44 15.01 -6.24
N GLN A 682 -3.21 14.75 -5.76
CA GLN A 682 -2.04 14.46 -6.60
C GLN A 682 -1.70 12.97 -6.52
N ILE A 683 -1.54 12.33 -7.68
CA ILE A 683 -1.22 10.89 -7.79
C ILE A 683 0.07 10.65 -8.55
N GLU A 684 0.65 9.47 -8.36
CA GLU A 684 1.88 9.08 -9.03
C GLU A 684 1.62 8.55 -10.44
N ARG A 685 2.51 8.81 -11.41
CA ARG A 685 2.33 8.42 -12.82
C ARG A 685 2.13 6.93 -13.05
N LYS A 686 2.64 6.04 -12.18
CA LYS A 686 2.48 4.58 -12.31
C LYS A 686 1.07 4.12 -11.96
N VAL A 687 0.28 4.95 -11.29
CA VAL A 687 -1.14 4.70 -11.03
C VAL A 687 -2.06 5.58 -11.89
N ALA A 688 -1.52 6.51 -12.68
CA ALA A 688 -2.28 7.37 -13.56
C ALA A 688 -2.59 6.67 -14.89
N THR A 689 -3.82 6.84 -15.38
CA THR A 689 -4.26 6.48 -16.73
C THR A 689 -5.28 7.52 -17.20
N PRO A 690 -5.52 7.72 -18.50
CA PRO A 690 -6.55 8.65 -18.98
C PRO A 690 -7.92 8.44 -18.32
N GLN A 691 -8.28 7.18 -18.11
CA GLN A 691 -9.54 6.80 -17.46
C GLN A 691 -9.56 7.22 -15.99
N ILE A 692 -8.47 7.01 -15.24
CA ILE A 692 -8.36 7.43 -13.83
C ILE A 692 -8.40 8.96 -13.71
N MET A 693 -7.72 9.67 -14.60
CA MET A 693 -7.75 11.14 -14.64
C MET A 693 -9.19 11.65 -14.83
N LYS A 694 -9.96 10.98 -15.70
CA LYS A 694 -11.36 11.31 -15.98
C LYS A 694 -12.29 10.97 -14.82
N ASP A 695 -12.24 9.74 -14.31
CA ASP A 695 -13.22 9.22 -13.35
C ASP A 695 -13.11 9.86 -11.97
N PHE A 696 -11.89 10.26 -11.58
CA PHE A 696 -11.61 10.84 -10.26
C PHE A 696 -11.29 12.34 -10.31
N PHE A 697 -11.43 12.97 -11.49
CA PHE A 697 -11.21 14.41 -11.69
C PHE A 697 -9.84 14.89 -11.17
N ILE A 698 -8.82 14.05 -11.35
CA ILE A 698 -7.50 14.20 -10.71
C ILE A 698 -6.88 15.56 -11.06
N GLY A 699 -6.48 16.28 -10.02
CA GLY A 699 -5.94 17.63 -10.11
C GLY A 699 -4.48 17.69 -10.52
N SER A 700 -3.69 16.68 -10.16
CA SER A 700 -2.26 16.68 -10.41
C SER A 700 -1.69 15.26 -10.52
N VAL A 701 -0.63 15.11 -11.30
CA VAL A 701 0.20 13.90 -11.36
C VAL A 701 1.63 14.28 -10.95
N LEU A 702 2.41 13.34 -10.42
CA LEU A 702 3.85 13.52 -10.28
C LEU A 702 4.66 12.30 -10.75
N SER A 703 5.94 12.54 -10.99
CA SER A 703 6.99 11.53 -10.93
C SER A 703 7.76 11.69 -9.62
N GLY A 704 7.80 10.63 -8.80
CA GLY A 704 8.79 10.52 -7.72
C GLY A 704 10.19 10.21 -8.26
N GLY A 705 11.22 10.22 -7.40
CA GLY A 705 12.59 9.89 -7.79
C GLY A 705 12.71 8.53 -8.49
N GLY A 706 13.28 8.50 -9.69
CA GLY A 706 13.38 7.30 -10.54
C GLY A 706 12.09 6.89 -11.26
N SER A 707 10.99 7.64 -11.11
CA SER A 707 9.73 7.33 -11.79
C SER A 707 9.68 7.92 -13.20
N VAL A 708 10.23 7.18 -14.14
CA VAL A 708 10.36 7.60 -15.55
C VAL A 708 9.41 6.80 -16.46
N PRO A 709 9.08 7.28 -17.68
CA PRO A 709 8.27 6.52 -18.65
C PRO A 709 9.00 5.27 -19.14
N ALA A 710 10.31 5.35 -19.37
CA ALA A 710 11.19 4.25 -19.71
C ALA A 710 12.65 4.59 -19.33
N PRO A 711 13.54 3.59 -19.14
CA PRO A 711 14.96 3.84 -18.98
C PRO A 711 15.51 4.65 -20.16
N ARG A 712 16.23 5.74 -19.87
CA ARG A 712 16.80 6.65 -20.88
C ARG A 712 15.78 7.24 -21.88
N ALA A 713 14.53 7.43 -21.42
CA ALA A 713 13.48 8.04 -22.24
C ALA A 713 13.90 9.41 -22.80
N SER A 714 13.54 9.67 -24.06
CA SER A 714 13.74 10.97 -24.71
C SER A 714 12.76 12.02 -24.17
N ALA A 715 13.03 13.29 -24.45
CA ALA A 715 12.14 14.39 -24.10
C ALA A 715 10.72 14.20 -24.67
N GLU A 716 10.61 13.72 -25.92
CA GLU A 716 9.35 13.45 -26.59
C GLU A 716 8.55 12.35 -25.89
N ALA A 717 9.20 11.28 -25.43
CA ALA A 717 8.53 10.20 -24.70
C ALA A 717 7.91 10.70 -23.38
N TRP A 718 8.55 11.66 -22.71
CA TRP A 718 7.97 12.34 -21.55
C TRP A 718 6.76 13.20 -21.95
N VAL A 719 6.91 14.02 -23.00
CA VAL A 719 5.83 14.88 -23.52
C VAL A 719 4.60 14.04 -23.90
N ASP A 720 4.80 12.91 -24.59
CA ASP A 720 3.72 12.00 -25.01
C ASP A 720 2.96 11.42 -23.82
N MET A 721 3.67 10.90 -22.82
CA MET A 721 3.07 10.38 -21.59
C MET A 721 2.23 11.45 -20.87
N ILE A 722 2.75 12.66 -20.75
CA ILE A 722 2.05 13.78 -20.09
C ILE A 722 0.81 14.19 -20.87
N ASN A 723 0.93 14.29 -22.20
CA ASN A 723 -0.18 14.62 -23.09
C ASN A 723 -1.28 13.56 -23.03
N GLU A 724 -0.94 12.29 -22.87
CA GLU A 724 -1.91 11.21 -22.66
C GLU A 724 -2.73 11.42 -21.38
N PHE A 725 -2.07 11.66 -20.23
CA PHE A 725 -2.78 11.95 -18.98
C PHE A 725 -3.61 13.24 -19.07
N GLN A 726 -3.06 14.27 -19.71
CA GLN A 726 -3.74 15.55 -19.87
C GLN A 726 -5.02 15.41 -20.71
N ARG A 727 -5.02 14.62 -21.79
CA ARG A 727 -6.23 14.32 -22.57
C ARG A 727 -7.31 13.65 -21.71
N GLY A 728 -6.91 12.76 -20.79
CA GLY A 728 -7.80 12.19 -19.77
C GLY A 728 -8.50 13.27 -18.93
N SER A 729 -7.73 14.19 -18.34
CA SER A 729 -8.26 15.32 -17.56
C SER A 729 -9.14 16.26 -18.37
N LEU A 730 -8.75 16.59 -19.61
CA LEU A 730 -9.52 17.46 -20.50
C LEU A 730 -10.84 16.83 -20.97
N SER A 731 -10.95 15.50 -20.98
CA SER A 731 -12.18 14.79 -21.33
C SER A 731 -13.26 14.80 -20.23
N THR A 732 -12.94 15.37 -19.06
CA THR A 732 -13.92 15.57 -17.97
C THR A 732 -14.95 16.64 -18.34
N ARG A 733 -16.10 16.63 -17.67
CA ARG A 733 -17.21 17.57 -17.90
C ARG A 733 -16.78 19.05 -17.92
N LEU A 734 -15.87 19.45 -17.03
CA LEU A 734 -15.36 20.82 -16.94
C LEU A 734 -14.03 21.04 -17.67
N GLY A 735 -13.37 19.97 -18.13
CA GLY A 735 -12.10 20.03 -18.85
C GLY A 735 -11.00 20.75 -18.06
N ILE A 736 -10.90 20.51 -16.75
CA ILE A 736 -9.88 21.16 -15.91
C ILE A 736 -8.54 20.43 -16.14
N PRO A 737 -7.49 21.11 -16.63
CA PRO A 737 -6.21 20.47 -16.91
C PRO A 737 -5.52 20.03 -15.61
N MET A 738 -4.84 18.88 -15.62
CA MET A 738 -3.95 18.47 -14.54
C MET A 738 -2.62 19.22 -14.62
N ILE A 739 -2.01 19.47 -13.46
CA ILE A 739 -0.64 19.98 -13.36
C ILE A 739 0.30 18.81 -13.03
N TYR A 740 1.41 18.66 -13.75
CA TYR A 740 2.37 17.57 -13.54
C TYR A 740 3.59 18.07 -12.77
N GLY A 741 3.95 17.43 -11.65
CA GLY A 741 5.08 17.80 -10.79
C GLY A 741 6.26 16.82 -10.89
N ILE A 742 7.48 17.32 -10.68
CA ILE A 742 8.68 16.50 -10.56
C ILE A 742 9.72 17.17 -9.64
N ASP A 743 10.54 16.39 -8.97
CA ASP A 743 11.76 16.89 -8.34
C ASP A 743 12.78 17.24 -9.43
N ALA A 744 12.95 18.54 -9.69
CA ALA A 744 13.99 19.09 -10.56
C ALA A 744 14.85 20.04 -9.73
N VAL A 745 15.65 19.46 -8.82
CA VAL A 745 16.27 20.19 -7.70
C VAL A 745 17.71 20.65 -7.95
N HIS A 746 18.35 20.14 -9.00
CA HIS A 746 19.67 20.60 -9.49
C HIS A 746 19.75 20.38 -11.01
N GLY A 747 18.70 20.79 -11.73
CA GLY A 747 18.42 20.42 -13.12
C GLY A 747 17.22 19.49 -13.23
N ASN A 748 16.85 19.06 -14.44
CA ASN A 748 15.75 18.11 -14.66
C ASN A 748 16.20 16.66 -14.37
N ASN A 749 16.56 16.42 -13.12
CA ASN A 749 17.54 15.42 -12.73
C ASN A 749 17.09 13.94 -12.81
N ASN A 750 15.78 13.67 -12.91
CA ASN A 750 15.24 12.34 -13.20
C ASN A 750 15.38 11.94 -14.68
N VAL A 751 15.71 12.89 -15.56
CA VAL A 751 15.68 12.71 -17.00
C VAL A 751 17.08 12.43 -17.52
N TYR A 752 17.21 11.33 -18.27
CA TYR A 752 18.47 10.99 -18.93
C TYR A 752 18.89 12.10 -19.89
N ASN A 753 20.19 12.40 -19.92
CA ASN A 753 20.78 13.48 -20.71
C ASN A 753 20.43 14.90 -20.26
N ALA A 754 19.65 15.12 -19.19
CA ALA A 754 19.50 16.46 -18.62
C ALA A 754 20.84 17.01 -18.10
N THR A 755 20.97 18.33 -18.06
CA THR A 755 22.10 18.99 -17.38
C THR A 755 21.96 18.84 -15.88
N MET A 756 23.01 18.34 -15.20
CA MET A 756 23.06 18.26 -13.74
C MET A 756 23.94 19.39 -13.21
N PHE A 757 23.31 20.36 -12.54
CA PHE A 757 23.99 21.44 -11.84
C PHE A 757 24.57 20.95 -10.51
N PRO A 758 25.49 21.72 -9.88
CA PRO A 758 25.89 21.46 -8.51
C PRO A 758 24.67 21.46 -7.58
N HIS A 759 24.68 20.58 -6.57
CA HIS A 759 23.68 20.64 -5.51
C HIS A 759 23.76 21.94 -4.71
N ASN A 760 22.70 22.25 -3.95
CA ASN A 760 22.48 23.56 -3.35
C ASN A 760 23.61 24.00 -2.42
N ILE A 761 24.20 23.09 -1.65
CA ILE A 761 25.37 23.42 -0.81
C ILE A 761 26.52 23.99 -1.65
N GLY A 762 26.82 23.41 -2.82
CA GLY A 762 27.84 23.94 -3.72
C GLY A 762 27.45 25.31 -4.28
N LEU A 763 26.18 25.50 -4.64
CA LEU A 763 25.70 26.81 -5.10
C LEU A 763 25.84 27.88 -4.00
N GLY A 764 25.55 27.53 -2.75
CA GLY A 764 25.77 28.38 -1.58
C GLY A 764 27.24 28.80 -1.39
N ALA A 765 28.17 27.95 -1.84
CA ALA A 765 29.60 28.23 -1.75
C ALA A 765 30.10 29.26 -2.79
N THR A 766 29.29 29.59 -3.79
CA THR A 766 29.70 30.53 -4.85
C THR A 766 30.04 31.90 -4.28
N ARG A 767 31.14 32.51 -4.76
CA ARG A 767 31.70 33.75 -4.22
C ARG A 767 30.65 34.85 -4.09
N GLN A 768 30.65 35.53 -2.94
CA GLN A 768 29.69 36.61 -2.60
C GLN A 768 28.22 36.19 -2.60
N VAL A 769 27.90 34.88 -2.65
CA VAL A 769 26.53 34.37 -2.78
C VAL A 769 25.94 34.91 -4.07
N ASP A 770 26.20 34.26 -5.22
CA ASP A 770 25.87 34.74 -6.58
C ASP A 770 24.41 34.44 -6.96
N PRO A 771 23.43 35.33 -6.67
CA PRO A 771 22.02 35.03 -6.84
C PRO A 771 21.64 35.04 -8.32
N GLU A 772 22.37 35.79 -9.14
CA GLU A 772 22.18 35.88 -10.59
C GLU A 772 22.59 34.57 -11.27
N LEU A 773 23.70 33.94 -10.84
CA LEU A 773 24.04 32.59 -11.29
C LEU A 773 22.92 31.60 -10.96
N VAL A 774 22.43 31.62 -9.73
CA VAL A 774 21.36 30.72 -9.29
C VAL A 774 20.02 31.01 -10.00
N LYS A 775 19.73 32.26 -10.33
CA LYS A 775 18.61 32.66 -11.19
C LYS A 775 18.75 32.11 -12.61
N ARG A 776 19.95 32.21 -13.22
CA ARG A 776 20.25 31.62 -14.53
C ARG A 776 20.10 30.10 -14.52
N ILE A 777 20.54 29.43 -13.44
CA ILE A 777 20.35 27.98 -13.26
C ILE A 777 18.86 27.64 -13.20
N GLY A 778 18.07 28.40 -12.45
CA GLY A 778 16.61 28.24 -12.42
C GLY A 778 15.97 28.42 -13.80
N ALA A 779 16.45 29.38 -14.59
CA ALA A 779 15.96 29.61 -15.96
C ALA A 779 16.29 28.46 -16.92
N ALA A 780 17.52 27.93 -16.87
CA ALA A 780 17.91 26.75 -17.64
C ALA A 780 17.12 25.51 -17.20
N THR A 781 16.99 25.29 -15.89
CA THR A 781 16.20 24.19 -15.32
C THR A 781 14.75 24.27 -15.79
N ALA A 782 14.11 25.45 -15.80
CA ALA A 782 12.74 25.59 -16.29
C ALA A 782 12.60 25.17 -17.76
N LEU A 783 13.58 25.52 -18.61
CA LEU A 783 13.59 25.10 -20.02
C LEU A 783 13.73 23.59 -20.16
N GLU A 784 14.64 22.95 -19.42
CA GLU A 784 14.82 21.49 -19.46
C GLU A 784 13.61 20.72 -18.89
N VAL A 785 12.95 21.26 -17.86
CA VAL A 785 11.72 20.68 -17.31
C VAL A 785 10.57 20.82 -18.30
N ARG A 786 10.49 21.95 -19.01
CA ARG A 786 9.51 22.16 -20.09
C ARG A 786 9.81 21.35 -21.34
N ALA A 787 11.08 21.04 -21.62
CA ALA A 787 11.48 20.14 -22.70
C ALA A 787 10.82 18.76 -22.57
N THR A 788 10.60 18.30 -21.33
CA THR A 788 9.89 17.06 -21.03
C THR A 788 8.40 17.24 -20.80
N GLY A 789 7.84 18.42 -21.12
CA GLY A 789 6.41 18.72 -20.99
C GLY A 789 5.92 18.99 -19.57
N ILE A 790 6.81 19.03 -18.57
CA ILE A 790 6.44 19.16 -17.15
C ILE A 790 6.31 20.65 -16.80
N PRO A 791 5.19 21.10 -16.18
CA PRO A 791 4.99 22.50 -15.81
C PRO A 791 5.36 22.88 -14.37
N TYR A 792 5.76 21.93 -13.51
CA TYR A 792 5.91 22.17 -12.08
C TYR A 792 7.15 21.45 -11.52
N ALA A 793 8.07 22.23 -10.95
CA ALA A 793 9.26 21.74 -10.26
C ALA A 793 9.09 21.84 -8.73
N PHE A 794 9.40 20.76 -8.01
CA PHE A 794 9.46 20.76 -6.54
C PHE A 794 10.77 21.37 -6.04
N ALA A 795 11.05 22.61 -6.44
CA ALA A 795 12.25 23.38 -6.08
C ALA A 795 11.92 24.87 -5.92
N PRO A 796 12.63 25.61 -5.07
CA PRO A 796 13.82 25.20 -4.32
C PRO A 796 13.55 24.56 -2.95
N CYS A 797 14.48 23.69 -2.53
CA CYS A 797 14.70 23.43 -1.10
C CYS A 797 15.35 24.68 -0.49
N ILE A 798 14.72 25.26 0.52
CA ILE A 798 15.19 26.45 1.25
C ILE A 798 15.37 26.13 2.74
N ALA A 799 15.67 24.87 3.04
CA ALA A 799 16.10 24.44 4.35
C ALA A 799 17.37 25.19 4.76
N VAL A 800 17.46 25.52 6.04
CA VAL A 800 18.69 26.01 6.66
C VAL A 800 19.23 24.84 7.48
N CYS A 801 20.19 24.09 6.93
CA CYS A 801 20.76 22.91 7.57
C CYS A 801 21.61 23.34 8.78
N ARG A 802 21.20 22.94 9.99
CA ARG A 802 21.90 23.30 11.25
C ARG A 802 22.74 22.16 11.84
N ASP A 803 22.70 21.01 11.19
CA ASP A 803 23.44 19.81 11.57
C ASP A 803 23.78 18.99 10.32
N PRO A 804 25.07 18.89 9.92
CA PRO A 804 25.45 18.19 8.69
C PRO A 804 25.18 16.69 8.75
N ARG A 805 24.89 16.10 9.93
CA ARG A 805 24.46 14.70 10.03
C ARG A 805 23.20 14.38 9.24
N TRP A 806 22.42 15.41 8.88
CA TRP A 806 21.22 15.28 8.06
C TRP A 806 21.52 14.86 6.63
N GLY A 807 20.85 13.79 6.20
CA GLY A 807 21.00 13.22 4.86
C GLY A 807 20.47 14.07 3.71
N ARG A 808 19.92 15.26 3.99
CA ARG A 808 19.56 16.26 2.96
C ARG A 808 20.33 17.57 3.11
N CYS A 809 21.40 17.60 3.89
CA CYS A 809 22.16 18.84 4.07
C CYS A 809 22.70 19.41 2.74
N PHE A 810 22.98 18.56 1.74
CA PHE A 810 23.37 18.98 0.39
C PHE A 810 22.26 19.74 -0.38
N GLU A 811 20.99 19.56 0.00
CA GLU A 811 19.85 20.31 -0.53
C GLU A 811 19.67 21.67 0.16
N SER A 812 20.40 21.95 1.25
CA SER A 812 20.46 23.29 1.83
C SER A 812 21.57 24.10 1.17
N TYR A 813 21.28 25.37 0.87
CA TYR A 813 22.33 26.27 0.38
C TYR A 813 23.36 26.60 1.46
N SER A 814 22.96 26.65 2.75
CA SER A 814 23.86 27.07 3.83
C SER A 814 23.24 26.83 5.21
N GLU A 815 24.10 26.76 6.22
CA GLU A 815 23.67 26.90 7.62
C GLU A 815 23.29 28.35 7.99
N ASP A 816 23.74 29.36 7.24
CA ASP A 816 23.33 30.77 7.39
C ASP A 816 22.09 31.05 6.54
N HIS A 817 20.99 31.37 7.22
CA HIS A 817 19.72 31.70 6.59
C HIS A 817 19.82 32.87 5.59
N ARG A 818 20.79 33.79 5.75
CA ARG A 818 20.99 34.92 4.84
C ARG A 818 21.46 34.49 3.46
N ILE A 819 22.30 33.45 3.40
CA ILE A 819 22.73 32.84 2.14
C ILE A 819 21.52 32.15 1.49
N VAL A 820 20.75 31.37 2.27
CA VAL A 820 19.54 30.71 1.77
C VAL A 820 18.51 31.72 1.24
N GLN A 821 18.34 32.86 1.91
CA GLN A 821 17.50 33.97 1.46
C GLN A 821 17.94 34.53 0.11
N ALA A 822 19.23 34.83 -0.07
CA ALA A 822 19.75 35.32 -1.33
C ALA A 822 19.53 34.29 -2.48
N MET A 823 19.71 32.99 -2.20
CA MET A 823 19.52 31.93 -3.19
C MET A 823 18.06 31.69 -3.60
N THR A 824 17.08 32.33 -2.95
CA THR A 824 15.67 32.28 -3.39
C THR A 824 15.44 32.92 -4.77
N ASP A 825 16.44 33.60 -5.36
CA ASP A 825 16.41 34.09 -6.75
C ASP A 825 16.25 32.97 -7.79
N ILE A 826 16.54 31.71 -7.43
CA ILE A 826 16.18 30.56 -8.27
C ILE A 826 14.69 30.51 -8.62
N ILE A 827 13.82 31.03 -7.75
CA ILE A 827 12.37 31.12 -7.99
C ILE A 827 12.09 32.04 -9.18
N LEU A 828 12.80 33.17 -9.29
CA LEU A 828 12.68 34.09 -10.43
C LEU A 828 13.23 33.45 -11.71
N GLY A 829 14.24 32.60 -11.59
CA GLY A 829 14.72 31.76 -12.68
C GLY A 829 13.64 30.80 -13.19
N LEU A 830 13.05 30.03 -12.26
CA LEU A 830 12.06 28.99 -12.54
C LEU A 830 10.74 29.55 -13.06
N GLN A 831 10.22 30.61 -12.41
CA GLN A 831 8.90 31.19 -12.67
C GLN A 831 8.93 32.42 -13.58
N GLY A 832 10.06 33.11 -13.70
CA GLY A 832 10.19 34.42 -14.35
C GLY A 832 10.07 35.58 -13.35
N ASP A 833 10.56 36.76 -13.77
CA ASP A 833 10.58 37.97 -12.94
C ASP A 833 9.17 38.50 -12.69
N VAL A 834 8.88 38.81 -11.42
CA VAL A 834 7.57 39.32 -10.99
C VAL A 834 7.43 40.80 -11.39
N PRO A 835 6.37 41.20 -12.11
CA PRO A 835 6.12 42.59 -12.45
C PRO A 835 5.94 43.47 -11.20
N GLU A 836 6.39 44.73 -11.24
CA GLU A 836 6.33 45.67 -10.10
C GLU A 836 4.91 45.83 -9.52
N ASN A 837 3.89 45.77 -10.38
CA ASN A 837 2.48 45.93 -10.03
C ASN A 837 1.77 44.60 -9.69
N HIS A 838 2.48 43.48 -9.63
CA HIS A 838 1.90 42.19 -9.24
C HIS A 838 1.55 42.18 -7.76
N ALA A 839 0.40 41.58 -7.43
CA ALA A 839 -0.08 41.57 -6.05
C ALA A 839 0.82 40.69 -5.16
N LYS A 840 1.31 41.26 -4.05
CA LYS A 840 2.16 40.54 -3.09
C LYS A 840 1.49 39.25 -2.59
N GLY A 841 2.27 38.18 -2.53
CA GLY A 841 1.84 36.86 -2.09
C GLY A 841 0.97 36.08 -3.08
N PHE A 842 0.66 36.63 -4.26
CA PHE A 842 0.01 35.87 -5.33
C PHE A 842 1.03 35.07 -6.16
N PRO A 843 0.68 33.84 -6.58
CA PRO A 843 1.54 33.03 -7.45
C PRO A 843 1.75 33.76 -8.79
N TYR A 844 2.93 33.61 -9.37
CA TYR A 844 3.30 34.22 -10.65
C TYR A 844 4.06 33.24 -11.54
N VAL A 845 3.72 33.12 -12.82
CA VAL A 845 4.55 32.42 -13.81
C VAL A 845 4.52 33.23 -15.10
N SER A 846 5.67 33.61 -15.64
CA SER A 846 5.75 34.58 -16.74
C SER A 846 5.37 34.01 -18.11
N GLY A 847 5.23 32.69 -18.25
CA GLY A 847 4.78 32.07 -19.50
C GLY A 847 5.13 30.59 -19.64
N GLU A 848 4.95 30.06 -20.85
CA GLU A 848 5.01 28.63 -21.18
C GLU A 848 6.41 28.02 -21.08
N ARG A 849 7.45 28.85 -21.19
CA ARG A 849 8.86 28.45 -21.00
C ARG A 849 9.31 28.45 -19.54
N LYS A 850 8.39 28.72 -18.61
CA LYS A 850 8.63 28.76 -17.16
C LYS A 850 7.80 27.70 -16.45
N VAL A 851 8.21 27.34 -15.24
CA VAL A 851 7.54 26.32 -14.42
C VAL A 851 7.07 26.93 -13.12
N VAL A 852 6.07 26.32 -12.52
CA VAL A 852 5.71 26.54 -11.12
C VAL A 852 6.90 26.11 -10.25
N ALA A 853 7.30 26.92 -9.26
CA ALA A 853 8.26 26.54 -8.23
C ALA A 853 7.57 26.27 -6.89
N SER A 854 8.26 25.50 -6.04
CA SER A 854 7.84 25.07 -4.71
C SER A 854 8.92 25.38 -3.68
N ALA A 855 8.68 26.36 -2.82
CA ALA A 855 9.52 26.55 -1.64
C ALA A 855 9.28 25.39 -0.65
N LYS A 856 10.34 24.63 -0.31
CA LYS A 856 10.22 23.45 0.55
C LYS A 856 11.39 23.28 1.56
N HIS A 857 11.20 22.60 2.70
CA HIS A 857 9.93 22.07 3.23
C HIS A 857 9.49 22.86 4.48
N PHE A 858 8.25 23.33 4.47
CA PHE A 858 7.73 24.28 5.46
C PHE A 858 7.34 23.56 6.76
N VAL A 859 7.93 23.86 7.91
CA VAL A 859 9.13 24.69 8.13
C VAL A 859 9.99 24.08 9.23
N GLY A 860 11.30 24.38 9.21
CA GLY A 860 12.26 23.87 10.19
C GLY A 860 12.88 22.52 9.83
N ASP A 861 12.65 22.03 8.61
CA ASP A 861 13.22 20.77 8.10
C ASP A 861 14.74 20.63 8.33
N GLY A 862 15.52 21.70 8.15
CA GLY A 862 16.97 21.69 8.40
C GLY A 862 17.40 21.78 9.89
N GLY A 863 16.47 21.88 10.83
CA GLY A 863 16.73 22.08 12.27
C GLY A 863 16.42 20.87 13.16
N THR A 864 16.24 19.69 12.57
CA THR A 864 15.84 18.49 13.33
C THR A 864 16.92 18.02 14.29
N GLN A 865 16.50 17.44 15.41
CA GLN A 865 17.40 16.97 16.46
C GLN A 865 18.43 15.97 15.91
N LYS A 866 19.72 16.27 16.13
CA LYS A 866 20.88 15.49 15.64
C LYS A 866 20.94 15.34 14.11
N GLY A 867 20.23 16.19 13.37
CA GLY A 867 20.10 16.06 11.93
C GLY A 867 19.33 14.81 11.50
N ILE A 868 18.48 14.22 12.33
CA ILE A 868 17.70 13.04 11.90
C ILE A 868 16.56 13.50 10.99
N ASN A 869 16.46 12.94 9.79
CA ASN A 869 15.44 13.27 8.81
C ASN A 869 14.03 13.03 9.39
N GLU A 870 13.07 13.90 9.05
CA GLU A 870 11.65 13.84 9.47
C GLU A 870 11.38 13.98 10.98
N ASN A 871 12.42 14.19 11.78
CA ASN A 871 12.36 14.23 13.23
C ASN A 871 11.82 15.58 13.75
N ASP A 872 11.93 15.81 15.06
CA ASP A 872 11.48 17.02 15.71
C ASP A 872 12.54 18.12 15.67
N THR A 873 12.10 19.32 15.31
CA THR A 873 12.88 20.56 15.39
C THR A 873 12.57 21.19 16.74
N ILE A 874 13.51 21.07 17.67
CA ILE A 874 13.33 21.55 19.05
C ILE A 874 14.01 22.92 19.15
N ILE A 875 13.21 23.98 18.99
CA ILE A 875 13.70 25.35 19.00
C ILE A 875 12.60 26.30 19.46
N ASP A 876 12.96 27.37 20.16
CA ASP A 876 11.99 28.39 20.54
C ASP A 876 11.48 29.18 19.31
N PRO A 877 10.35 29.90 19.45
CA PRO A 877 9.79 30.67 18.34
C PRO A 877 10.74 31.69 17.71
N ASN A 878 11.61 32.36 18.50
CA ASN A 878 12.56 33.33 17.94
C ASN A 878 13.57 32.62 17.05
N GLY A 879 14.04 31.44 17.44
CA GLY A 879 14.90 30.62 16.60
C GLY A 879 14.19 30.15 15.33
N LEU A 880 12.94 29.65 15.42
CA LEU A 880 12.19 29.23 14.23
C LEU A 880 11.97 30.40 13.25
N PHE A 881 11.49 31.54 13.75
CA PHE A 881 11.18 32.71 12.92
C PHE A 881 12.42 33.47 12.46
N GLY A 882 13.52 33.41 13.22
CA GLY A 882 14.78 34.07 12.92
C GLY A 882 15.69 33.29 11.98
N ILE A 883 15.62 31.95 12.00
CA ILE A 883 16.51 31.08 11.21
C ILE A 883 15.75 30.41 10.06
N HIS A 884 14.64 29.73 10.33
CA HIS A 884 14.01 28.83 9.36
C HIS A 884 12.87 29.47 8.54
N MET A 885 12.32 30.61 8.96
CA MET A 885 11.25 31.33 8.27
C MET A 885 11.70 32.39 7.23
N PRO A 886 12.84 33.10 7.37
CA PRO A 886 13.15 34.26 6.52
C PRO A 886 13.08 33.99 5.01
N ALA A 887 13.63 32.87 4.54
CA ALA A 887 13.61 32.52 3.12
C ALA A 887 12.19 32.27 2.57
N TYR A 888 11.21 31.88 3.41
CA TYR A 888 9.81 31.80 2.98
C TYR A 888 9.20 33.18 2.75
N VAL A 889 9.61 34.20 3.52
CA VAL A 889 9.16 35.58 3.30
C VAL A 889 9.63 36.06 1.93
N ASP A 890 10.91 35.82 1.61
CA ASP A 890 11.50 36.21 0.33
C ASP A 890 10.89 35.44 -0.84
N ALA A 891 10.66 34.13 -0.68
CA ALA A 891 9.99 33.31 -1.67
C ALA A 891 8.58 33.83 -2.00
N ILE A 892 7.80 34.22 -0.98
CA ILE A 892 6.46 34.80 -1.16
C ILE A 892 6.53 36.16 -1.85
N ALA A 893 7.53 36.99 -1.52
CA ALA A 893 7.76 38.26 -2.20
C ALA A 893 8.14 38.07 -3.68
N LYS A 894 8.87 37.00 -4.00
CA LYS A 894 9.24 36.57 -5.36
C LYS A 894 8.13 35.79 -6.07
N GLY A 895 6.92 35.79 -5.53
CA GLY A 895 5.73 35.23 -6.18
C GLY A 895 5.74 33.71 -6.27
N VAL A 896 6.46 32.99 -5.38
CA VAL A 896 6.50 31.52 -5.38
C VAL A 896 5.10 30.94 -5.45
N SER A 897 4.92 29.94 -6.32
CA SER A 897 3.58 29.48 -6.65
C SER A 897 3.06 28.42 -5.69
N THR A 898 3.95 27.59 -5.13
CA THR A 898 3.59 26.57 -4.16
C THR A 898 4.54 26.55 -2.94
N VAL A 899 4.04 25.97 -1.85
CA VAL A 899 4.84 25.66 -0.65
C VAL A 899 4.54 24.22 -0.26
N MET A 900 5.59 23.40 -0.10
CA MET A 900 5.47 22.01 0.33
C MET A 900 5.73 21.89 1.83
N ILE A 901 4.87 21.17 2.55
CA ILE A 901 4.96 20.99 4.00
C ILE A 901 5.96 19.91 4.37
N SER A 902 6.82 20.16 5.35
CA SER A 902 7.83 19.23 5.87
C SER A 902 7.23 18.04 6.61
N TYR A 903 7.87 16.87 6.56
CA TYR A 903 7.56 15.74 7.45
C TYR A 903 7.87 16.01 8.93
N SER A 904 8.78 16.95 9.19
CA SER A 904 9.29 17.24 10.53
C SER A 904 8.19 17.70 11.49
N SER A 905 8.53 17.67 12.77
CA SER A 905 7.77 18.35 13.81
C SER A 905 8.48 19.64 14.24
N TRP A 906 7.73 20.56 14.86
CA TRP A 906 8.29 21.64 15.65
C TRP A 906 7.77 21.53 17.07
N ASN A 907 8.67 21.35 18.03
CA ASN A 907 8.37 21.15 19.45
C ASN A 907 7.26 20.10 19.66
N GLY A 908 7.38 18.96 18.99
CA GLY A 908 6.46 17.81 19.08
C GLY A 908 5.21 17.89 18.20
N VAL A 909 4.95 19.01 17.52
CA VAL A 909 3.79 19.18 16.64
C VAL A 909 4.18 18.92 15.19
N LYS A 910 3.60 17.90 14.56
CA LYS A 910 3.81 17.59 13.14
C LYS A 910 3.43 18.77 12.25
N MET A 911 4.30 19.14 11.31
CA MET A 911 4.04 20.26 10.40
C MET A 911 2.76 20.05 9.59
N HIS A 912 2.49 18.83 9.10
CA HIS A 912 1.25 18.52 8.37
C HIS A 912 -0.03 18.70 9.16
N THR A 913 0.00 18.80 10.50
CA THR A 913 -1.19 19.14 11.33
C THR A 913 -1.13 20.54 11.92
N ASN A 914 -0.05 21.29 11.68
CA ASN A 914 0.19 22.56 12.34
C ASN A 914 -0.62 23.70 11.69
N ARG A 915 -1.88 23.83 12.10
CA ARG A 915 -2.80 24.88 11.63
C ARG A 915 -2.27 26.28 11.90
N ASP A 916 -1.59 26.49 13.01
CA ASP A 916 -1.11 27.81 13.42
C ASP A 916 -0.01 28.31 12.47
N LEU A 917 0.91 27.43 12.05
CA LEU A 917 1.93 27.78 11.07
C LEU A 917 1.38 27.80 9.64
N ILE A 918 0.64 26.78 9.20
CA ILE A 918 0.15 26.68 7.82
C ILE A 918 -0.91 27.75 7.54
N THR A 919 -1.96 27.81 8.35
CA THR A 919 -3.05 28.76 8.14
C THR A 919 -2.75 30.10 8.83
N GLY A 920 -2.36 30.08 10.10
CA GLY A 920 -2.15 31.30 10.88
C GLY A 920 -0.96 32.15 10.39
N VAL A 921 0.19 31.53 10.13
CA VAL A 921 1.39 32.24 9.69
C VAL A 921 1.46 32.33 8.16
N LEU A 922 1.61 31.21 7.47
CA LEU A 922 1.90 31.21 6.02
C LEU A 922 0.76 31.87 5.21
N LYS A 923 -0.47 31.40 5.39
CA LYS A 923 -1.62 31.91 4.61
C LYS A 923 -2.11 33.28 5.06
N ASN A 924 -2.20 33.50 6.38
CA ASN A 924 -2.81 34.71 6.93
C ASN A 924 -1.76 35.80 7.19
N LYS A 925 -0.75 35.55 8.04
CA LYS A 925 0.26 36.56 8.42
C LYS A 925 1.18 36.95 7.27
N LEU A 926 1.74 35.97 6.55
CA LEU A 926 2.61 36.21 5.38
C LEU A 926 1.81 36.46 4.10
N GLY A 927 0.49 36.24 4.14
CA GLY A 927 -0.40 36.56 3.03
C GLY A 927 -0.31 35.63 1.82
N PHE A 928 0.32 34.44 1.94
CA PHE A 928 0.49 33.51 0.83
C PHE A 928 -0.85 33.12 0.19
N LYS A 929 -0.99 33.35 -1.12
CA LYS A 929 -2.18 33.02 -1.93
C LYS A 929 -1.92 31.89 -2.94
N GLY A 930 -0.72 31.33 -2.98
CA GLY A 930 -0.43 30.12 -3.76
C GLY A 930 -1.03 28.85 -3.14
N LEU A 931 -0.58 27.71 -3.65
CA LEU A 931 -1.01 26.36 -3.28
C LEU A 931 -0.10 25.76 -2.20
N VAL A 932 -0.68 25.26 -1.11
CA VAL A 932 0.06 24.46 -0.10
C VAL A 932 -0.10 22.98 -0.40
N ILE A 933 1.01 22.27 -0.63
CA ILE A 933 1.02 20.84 -0.95
C ILE A 933 1.64 20.03 0.19
N SER A 934 1.14 18.81 0.44
CA SER A 934 1.86 17.88 1.33
C SER A 934 3.10 17.30 0.63
N ASP A 935 4.11 16.92 1.40
CA ASP A 935 5.11 15.94 0.96
C ASP A 935 4.48 14.53 0.69
N TRP A 936 5.25 13.63 0.10
CA TRP A 936 4.87 12.26 -0.28
C TRP A 936 4.38 11.44 0.92
N GLU A 937 3.10 11.07 0.93
CA GLU A 937 2.52 10.36 2.08
C GLU A 937 2.67 11.16 3.40
N GLY A 938 2.84 12.49 3.32
CA GLY A 938 3.09 13.33 4.50
C GLY A 938 1.93 13.34 5.49
N LEU A 939 0.70 13.18 4.98
CA LEU A 939 -0.47 12.97 5.85
C LEU A 939 -0.35 11.64 6.60
N ASP A 940 0.05 10.56 5.93
CA ASP A 940 0.21 9.25 6.53
C ASP A 940 1.17 9.31 7.73
N ARG A 941 2.26 10.08 7.59
CA ARG A 941 3.30 10.24 8.62
C ARG A 941 2.91 11.18 9.77
N ILE A 942 1.67 11.68 9.80
CA ILE A 942 1.10 12.36 10.98
C ILE A 942 1.00 11.38 12.15
N THR A 943 0.61 10.13 11.89
CA THR A 943 0.41 9.13 12.94
C THR A 943 1.65 8.26 13.13
N SER A 944 1.78 7.66 14.32
CA SER A 944 2.79 6.64 14.60
C SER A 944 2.10 5.32 14.96
N PRO A 945 2.26 4.25 14.16
CA PRO A 945 3.00 4.22 12.89
C PRO A 945 2.30 5.04 11.77
N PRO A 946 3.01 5.39 10.67
CA PRO A 946 2.42 6.08 9.53
C PRO A 946 1.19 5.35 8.98
N GLY A 947 0.12 6.09 8.69
CA GLY A 947 -1.13 5.56 8.14
C GLY A 947 -2.04 4.83 9.13
N ALA A 948 -1.66 4.72 10.41
CA ALA A 948 -2.45 4.02 11.44
C ALA A 948 -3.87 4.57 11.62
N ASN A 949 -4.05 5.88 11.40
CA ASN A 949 -5.37 6.51 11.32
C ASN A 949 -5.42 7.49 10.15
N TYR A 950 -5.61 6.95 8.95
CA TYR A 950 -5.60 7.77 7.73
C TYR A 950 -6.79 8.74 7.65
N THR A 951 -7.96 8.38 8.19
CA THR A 951 -9.11 9.31 8.29
C THR A 951 -8.76 10.54 9.12
N TYR A 952 -8.17 10.35 10.32
CA TYR A 952 -7.67 11.46 11.14
C TYR A 952 -6.59 12.26 10.41
N SER A 953 -5.70 11.58 9.70
CA SER A 953 -4.61 12.24 8.95
C SER A 953 -5.15 13.17 7.85
N VAL A 954 -6.19 12.73 7.12
CA VAL A 954 -6.91 13.55 6.14
C VAL A 954 -7.64 14.70 6.83
N GLU A 955 -8.34 14.44 7.93
CA GLU A 955 -9.04 15.49 8.69
C GLU A 955 -8.08 16.57 9.18
N ALA A 956 -7.03 16.15 9.89
CA ALA A 956 -6.05 17.03 10.51
C ALA A 956 -5.27 17.82 9.46
N GLY A 957 -4.80 17.16 8.40
CA GLY A 957 -4.04 17.83 7.34
C GLY A 957 -4.84 18.86 6.57
N ILE A 958 -6.07 18.52 6.16
CA ILE A 958 -6.91 19.45 5.41
C ILE A 958 -7.40 20.60 6.30
N ASN A 959 -7.74 20.35 7.56
CA ASN A 959 -8.13 21.41 8.51
C ASN A 959 -6.94 22.29 8.95
N ALA A 960 -5.71 21.77 8.94
CA ALA A 960 -4.50 22.57 9.14
C ALA A 960 -4.27 23.58 8.01
N GLY A 961 -4.77 23.28 6.81
CA GLY A 961 -4.77 24.18 5.67
C GLY A 961 -4.03 23.64 4.45
N ILE A 962 -3.75 22.34 4.35
CA ILE A 962 -3.20 21.76 3.13
C ILE A 962 -4.24 21.86 2.00
N ASP A 963 -3.79 22.26 0.81
CA ASP A 963 -4.65 22.51 -0.35
C ASP A 963 -4.63 21.34 -1.35
N MET A 964 -3.48 20.71 -1.55
CA MET A 964 -3.30 19.53 -2.38
C MET A 964 -2.51 18.47 -1.62
N VAL A 965 -2.92 17.22 -1.73
CA VAL A 965 -2.27 16.09 -1.05
C VAL A 965 -1.55 15.24 -2.08
N MET A 966 -0.26 15.01 -1.84
CA MET A 966 0.55 14.02 -2.53
C MET A 966 0.25 12.64 -1.95
N VAL A 967 -0.81 11.99 -2.48
CA VAL A 967 -1.37 10.71 -1.99
C VAL A 967 -0.58 9.48 -2.44
N PRO A 968 0.48 9.69 -3.22
CA PRO A 968 0.78 9.11 -4.55
C PRO A 968 -0.05 7.92 -5.07
N LYS A 969 -0.39 6.92 -4.24
CA LYS A 969 -0.93 5.62 -4.68
C LYS A 969 -2.37 5.36 -4.20
N ARG A 970 -2.71 5.77 -2.98
CA ARG A 970 -4.00 5.45 -2.32
C ARG A 970 -5.11 6.47 -2.59
N TYR A 971 -5.16 7.02 -3.81
CA TYR A 971 -6.03 8.14 -4.16
C TYR A 971 -7.52 7.87 -3.96
N LYS A 972 -7.99 6.64 -4.18
CA LYS A 972 -9.39 6.25 -3.92
C LYS A 972 -9.72 6.35 -2.42
N GLU A 973 -8.81 5.92 -1.56
CA GLU A 973 -8.97 5.99 -0.10
C GLU A 973 -8.96 7.45 0.37
N PHE A 974 -8.06 8.28 -0.14
CA PHE A 974 -8.02 9.72 0.16
C PHE A 974 -9.31 10.42 -0.26
N ILE A 975 -9.73 10.25 -1.53
CA ILE A 975 -10.96 10.86 -2.07
C ILE A 975 -12.18 10.40 -1.27
N GLY A 976 -12.26 9.11 -0.94
CA GLY A 976 -13.33 8.55 -0.11
C GLY A 976 -13.37 9.15 1.30
N ASN A 977 -12.22 9.22 1.99
CA ASN A 977 -12.11 9.81 3.32
C ASN A 977 -12.47 11.31 3.31
N LEU A 978 -11.89 12.08 2.39
CA LEU A 978 -12.18 13.51 2.29
C LEU A 978 -13.66 13.77 1.96
N THR A 979 -14.26 12.95 1.08
CA THR A 979 -15.70 13.03 0.79
C THR A 979 -16.53 12.75 2.02
N PHE A 980 -16.20 11.71 2.78
CA PHE A 980 -16.86 11.35 4.04
C PHE A 980 -16.75 12.50 5.06
N LEU A 981 -15.56 13.04 5.27
CA LEU A 981 -15.30 14.10 6.24
C LEU A 981 -16.05 15.39 5.90
N VAL A 982 -16.17 15.73 4.62
CA VAL A 982 -16.94 16.90 4.16
C VAL A 982 -18.44 16.67 4.33
N LYS A 983 -18.97 15.51 3.91
CA LYS A 983 -20.40 15.19 4.04
C LYS A 983 -20.87 15.17 5.49
N ASN A 984 -20.00 14.72 6.39
CA ASN A 984 -20.28 14.67 7.84
C ASN A 984 -19.85 15.95 8.58
N LYS A 985 -19.42 17.01 7.86
CA LYS A 985 -19.08 18.33 8.39
C LYS A 985 -17.86 18.38 9.33
N PHE A 986 -17.00 17.36 9.33
CA PHE A 986 -15.69 17.40 9.96
C PHE A 986 -14.71 18.32 9.22
N ILE A 987 -14.89 18.46 7.90
CA ILE A 987 -14.22 19.48 7.09
C ILE A 987 -15.31 20.35 6.44
N SER A 988 -15.20 21.67 6.60
CA SER A 988 -16.18 22.59 6.00
C SER A 988 -16.01 22.71 4.48
N MET A 989 -17.11 22.91 3.76
CA MET A 989 -17.05 23.27 2.33
C MET A 989 -16.21 24.52 2.07
N SER A 990 -16.17 25.46 3.02
CA SER A 990 -15.33 26.67 2.89
C SER A 990 -13.82 26.36 2.86
N ARG A 991 -13.38 25.31 3.58
CA ARG A 991 -12.00 24.82 3.56
C ARG A 991 -11.67 24.17 2.22
N ILE A 992 -12.59 23.36 1.69
CA ILE A 992 -12.49 22.78 0.34
C ILE A 992 -12.42 23.87 -0.73
N ASP A 993 -13.29 24.88 -0.62
CA ASP A 993 -13.31 26.00 -1.57
C ASP A 993 -12.04 26.86 -1.49
N ASP A 994 -11.44 27.07 -0.31
CA ASP A 994 -10.13 27.72 -0.20
C ASP A 994 -9.03 26.93 -0.91
N ALA A 995 -8.97 25.62 -0.67
CA ALA A 995 -8.00 24.72 -1.31
C ALA A 995 -8.10 24.76 -2.83
N VAL A 996 -9.30 24.53 -3.36
CA VAL A 996 -9.56 24.52 -4.81
C VAL A 996 -9.28 25.89 -5.43
N ARG A 997 -9.66 26.99 -4.77
CA ARG A 997 -9.38 28.36 -5.26
C ARG A 997 -7.88 28.60 -5.44
N ARG A 998 -7.05 28.07 -4.54
CA ARG A 998 -5.58 28.18 -4.59
C ARG A 998 -4.99 27.33 -5.70
N ILE A 999 -5.45 26.09 -5.85
CA ILE A 999 -5.06 25.19 -6.96
C ILE A 999 -5.39 25.83 -8.31
N LEU A 1000 -6.63 26.29 -8.49
CA LEU A 1000 -7.05 26.92 -9.74
C LEU A 1000 -6.27 28.20 -10.01
N ARG A 1001 -5.97 29.01 -8.99
CA ARG A 1001 -5.16 30.22 -9.13
C ARG A 1001 -3.78 29.91 -9.70
N VAL A 1002 -3.09 28.89 -9.20
CA VAL A 1002 -1.79 28.47 -9.74
C VAL A 1002 -1.93 27.98 -11.18
N LYS A 1003 -2.94 27.16 -11.49
CA LYS A 1003 -3.19 26.67 -12.87
C LYS A 1003 -3.49 27.80 -13.87
N PHE A 1004 -4.26 28.81 -13.46
CA PHE A 1004 -4.51 29.99 -14.31
C PHE A 1004 -3.27 30.88 -14.43
N ALA A 1005 -2.53 31.10 -13.35
CA ALA A 1005 -1.27 31.88 -13.39
C ALA A 1005 -0.23 31.23 -14.32
N LEU A 1006 -0.22 29.90 -14.38
CA LEU A 1006 0.61 29.10 -15.30
C LEU A 1006 0.19 29.19 -16.78
N GLY A 1007 -1.02 29.71 -17.08
CA GLY A 1007 -1.60 29.66 -18.44
C GLY A 1007 -2.10 28.26 -18.85
N LEU A 1008 -2.21 27.32 -17.91
CA LEU A 1008 -2.46 25.91 -18.19
C LEU A 1008 -3.85 25.65 -18.78
N PHE A 1009 -4.83 26.52 -18.51
CA PHE A 1009 -6.16 26.43 -19.14
C PHE A 1009 -6.14 26.84 -20.61
N ASP A 1010 -5.21 27.70 -20.99
CA ASP A 1010 -5.16 28.30 -22.32
C ASP A 1010 -4.27 27.44 -23.24
N LYS A 1011 -3.18 26.87 -22.70
CA LYS A 1011 -2.36 25.84 -23.36
C LYS A 1011 -2.14 24.63 -22.43
N PRO A 1012 -3.07 23.66 -22.44
CA PRO A 1012 -3.01 22.53 -21.52
C PRO A 1012 -2.02 21.44 -21.95
N LEU A 1013 -1.78 21.28 -23.25
CA LEU A 1013 -0.89 20.24 -23.78
C LEU A 1013 0.58 20.70 -23.74
N ALA A 1014 1.46 19.75 -23.46
CA ALA A 1014 2.90 19.94 -23.51
C ALA A 1014 3.38 20.13 -24.96
N ASP A 1015 4.42 20.95 -25.11
CA ASP A 1015 4.98 21.37 -26.40
C ASP A 1015 6.21 20.54 -26.77
N HIS A 1016 6.16 19.89 -27.94
CA HIS A 1016 7.29 19.13 -28.49
C HIS A 1016 8.45 20.04 -28.96
N SER A 1017 8.19 21.32 -29.23
CA SER A 1017 9.19 22.23 -29.81
C SER A 1017 10.34 22.58 -28.86
N LEU A 1018 10.21 22.26 -27.56
CA LEU A 1018 11.23 22.52 -26.54
C LEU A 1018 12.13 21.32 -26.26
N ALA A 1019 11.95 20.19 -26.94
CA ALA A 1019 12.71 18.96 -26.70
C ALA A 1019 14.24 19.19 -26.83
N ASP A 1020 14.66 20.10 -27.71
CA ASP A 1020 16.06 20.47 -27.97
C ASP A 1020 16.72 21.23 -26.80
N GLN A 1021 15.96 21.69 -25.80
CA GLN A 1021 16.53 22.31 -24.60
C GLN A 1021 17.12 21.28 -23.63
N LEU A 1022 16.72 20.00 -23.72
CA LEU A 1022 17.21 18.97 -22.80
C LEU A 1022 18.71 18.72 -23.00
N GLY A 1023 19.52 18.95 -21.96
CA GLY A 1023 20.97 18.74 -22.01
C GLY A 1023 21.72 19.68 -22.94
N LYS A 1024 21.15 20.86 -23.22
CA LYS A 1024 21.69 21.83 -24.17
C LYS A 1024 23.10 22.29 -23.79
N LYS A 1025 23.96 22.52 -24.78
CA LYS A 1025 25.36 22.91 -24.54
C LYS A 1025 25.48 24.16 -23.68
N GLU A 1026 24.66 25.18 -23.91
CA GLU A 1026 24.70 26.42 -23.13
C GLU A 1026 24.33 26.19 -21.65
N HIS A 1027 23.46 25.22 -21.37
CA HIS A 1027 23.10 24.83 -20.00
C HIS A 1027 24.25 24.09 -19.33
N ARG A 1028 24.96 23.23 -20.07
CA ARG A 1028 26.19 22.56 -19.60
C ARG A 1028 27.33 23.54 -19.34
N GLU A 1029 27.54 24.54 -20.19
CA GLU A 1029 28.55 25.59 -19.91
C GLU A 1029 28.18 26.42 -18.68
N LEU A 1030 26.88 26.68 -18.46
CA LEU A 1030 26.40 27.30 -17.21
C LEU A 1030 26.65 26.40 -15.99
N ALA A 1031 26.42 25.09 -16.11
CA ALA A 1031 26.70 24.14 -15.04
C ALA A 1031 28.20 24.04 -14.76
N ARG A 1032 29.05 24.04 -15.78
CA ARG A 1032 30.52 24.12 -15.66
C ARG A 1032 30.96 25.39 -14.91
N GLU A 1033 30.40 26.56 -15.25
CA GLU A 1033 30.66 27.81 -14.52
C GLU A 1033 30.28 27.67 -13.04
N ALA A 1034 29.10 27.08 -12.76
CA ALA A 1034 28.62 26.88 -11.41
C ALA A 1034 29.50 25.91 -10.61
N VAL A 1035 29.95 24.81 -11.22
CA VAL A 1035 30.92 23.87 -10.62
C VAL A 1035 32.16 24.62 -10.21
N ARG A 1036 32.77 25.36 -11.14
CA ARG A 1036 34.01 26.06 -10.89
C ARG A 1036 33.90 27.08 -9.75
N LYS A 1037 32.80 27.84 -9.72
CA LYS A 1037 32.53 28.84 -8.68
C LYS A 1037 32.20 28.22 -7.32
N SER A 1038 31.72 26.98 -7.27
CA SER A 1038 31.35 26.30 -6.01
C SER A 1038 32.54 25.69 -5.27
N LEU A 1039 33.65 25.42 -5.96
CA LEU A 1039 34.80 24.75 -5.35
C LEU A 1039 35.47 25.63 -4.30
N VAL A 1040 35.67 25.08 -3.10
CA VAL A 1040 36.33 25.76 -1.98
C VAL A 1040 37.70 25.14 -1.77
N LEU A 1041 38.75 25.95 -1.92
CA LEU A 1041 40.12 25.54 -1.63
C LEU A 1041 40.37 25.66 -0.12
N LEU A 1042 40.63 24.52 0.54
CA LEU A 1042 40.79 24.44 1.98
C LEU A 1042 42.26 24.44 2.43
N LYS A 1043 43.14 23.88 1.59
CA LYS A 1043 44.59 23.81 1.82
C LYS A 1043 45.31 23.92 0.48
N ASN A 1044 46.46 24.62 0.44
CA ASN A 1044 47.29 24.71 -0.75
C ASN A 1044 48.78 24.93 -0.39
N GLY A 1045 49.47 23.86 -0.02
CA GLY A 1045 50.87 23.83 0.43
C GLY A 1045 51.02 23.38 1.88
N ASN A 1046 52.12 22.71 2.18
CA ASN A 1046 52.69 22.61 3.53
C ASN A 1046 53.60 23.82 3.75
N SER A 1047 53.79 24.28 4.98
CA SER A 1047 54.38 25.59 5.32
C SER A 1047 55.73 25.93 4.67
N ASP A 1048 56.44 24.93 4.14
CA ASP A 1048 57.82 25.07 3.63
C ASP A 1048 57.95 24.88 2.10
N ASP A 1049 56.92 24.43 1.36
CA ASP A 1049 57.03 23.95 -0.05
C ASP A 1049 56.39 24.85 -1.13
N GLY A 1050 55.74 25.96 -0.73
CA GLY A 1050 54.95 26.80 -1.65
C GLY A 1050 53.61 26.17 -2.08
N PRO A 1051 52.77 26.90 -2.83
CA PRO A 1051 51.45 26.40 -3.26
C PRO A 1051 51.57 25.31 -4.33
N LEU A 1052 50.73 24.26 -4.23
CA LEU A 1052 50.64 23.21 -5.25
C LEU A 1052 49.72 23.63 -6.42
N LEU A 1053 48.57 24.23 -6.12
CA LEU A 1053 47.59 24.70 -7.10
C LEU A 1053 47.87 26.15 -7.49
N PRO A 1054 47.75 26.51 -8.78
CA PRO A 1054 47.32 25.65 -9.89
C PRO A 1054 48.43 24.70 -10.41
N LEU A 1055 48.03 23.48 -10.78
CA LEU A 1055 48.89 22.44 -11.35
C LEU A 1055 49.35 22.81 -12.77
N PRO A 1056 50.58 22.46 -13.18
CA PRO A 1056 51.04 22.69 -14.54
C PRO A 1056 50.34 21.75 -15.52
N LYS A 1057 49.76 22.29 -16.60
CA LYS A 1057 49.13 21.47 -17.67
C LYS A 1057 50.10 20.55 -18.39
N LYS A 1058 51.39 20.91 -18.43
CA LYS A 1058 52.46 20.15 -19.08
C LYS A 1058 53.35 19.50 -18.02
N ALA A 1059 53.36 18.18 -17.98
CA ALA A 1059 54.22 17.37 -17.12
C ALA A 1059 54.57 16.06 -17.85
N PRO A 1060 55.69 15.38 -17.55
CA PRO A 1060 55.99 14.09 -18.17
C PRO A 1060 54.90 13.04 -17.94
N ARG A 1061 54.46 12.87 -16.70
CA ARG A 1061 53.44 11.89 -16.30
C ARG A 1061 52.76 12.32 -15.01
N ILE A 1062 51.45 12.13 -14.94
CA ILE A 1062 50.61 12.48 -13.77
C ILE A 1062 49.71 11.31 -13.39
N LEU A 1063 49.31 11.25 -12.12
CA LEU A 1063 48.36 10.26 -11.62
C LEU A 1063 47.01 10.91 -11.32
N VAL A 1064 45.93 10.30 -11.80
CA VAL A 1064 44.58 10.54 -11.29
C VAL A 1064 44.13 9.29 -10.55
N ALA A 1065 43.71 9.44 -9.29
CA ALA A 1065 43.34 8.31 -8.43
C ALA A 1065 42.03 8.56 -7.67
N GLY A 1066 41.48 7.49 -7.09
CA GLY A 1066 40.30 7.54 -6.21
C GLY A 1066 38.99 7.13 -6.89
N SER A 1067 38.07 6.59 -6.08
CA SER A 1067 36.77 6.04 -6.48
C SER A 1067 35.83 7.02 -7.18
N HIS A 1068 36.07 8.33 -7.02
CA HIS A 1068 35.19 9.38 -7.53
C HIS A 1068 35.75 10.05 -8.80
N ALA A 1069 36.97 9.71 -9.23
CA ALA A 1069 37.61 10.37 -10.37
C ALA A 1069 36.92 10.08 -11.72
N HIS A 1070 36.42 8.87 -11.93
CA HIS A 1070 35.78 8.45 -13.19
C HIS A 1070 34.36 7.91 -13.00
N ASN A 1071 33.54 8.65 -12.23
CA ASN A 1071 32.20 8.19 -11.85
C ASN A 1071 31.19 9.36 -11.85
N ILE A 1072 30.42 9.49 -12.94
CA ILE A 1072 29.40 10.54 -13.09
C ILE A 1072 28.37 10.47 -11.96
N GLY A 1073 27.90 9.27 -11.61
CA GLY A 1073 26.91 9.09 -10.58
C GLY A 1073 27.38 9.60 -9.22
N TYR A 1074 28.64 9.35 -8.85
CA TYR A 1074 29.21 9.82 -7.59
C TYR A 1074 29.41 11.35 -7.54
N GLN A 1075 29.87 11.97 -8.63
CA GLN A 1075 29.99 13.44 -8.68
C GLN A 1075 28.64 14.16 -8.75
N CYS A 1076 27.58 13.50 -9.21
CA CYS A 1076 26.23 14.06 -9.17
C CYS A 1076 25.57 13.91 -7.79
N GLY A 1077 25.70 12.76 -7.14
CA GLY A 1077 25.10 12.50 -5.83
C GLY A 1077 23.63 12.05 -5.90
N GLY A 1078 22.88 12.30 -4.82
CA GLY A 1078 21.46 11.95 -4.71
C GLY A 1078 20.58 12.66 -5.75
N TRP A 1079 19.32 12.25 -5.88
CA TRP A 1079 18.39 12.87 -6.83
C TRP A 1079 18.88 12.94 -8.28
N THR A 1080 19.74 12.01 -8.72
CA THR A 1080 20.23 11.95 -10.11
C THR A 1080 19.84 10.63 -10.76
N ILE A 1081 18.95 10.69 -11.75
CA ILE A 1081 18.29 9.57 -12.44
C ILE A 1081 17.40 8.75 -11.49
N GLU A 1082 17.98 8.20 -10.43
CA GLU A 1082 17.29 7.49 -9.36
C GLU A 1082 17.18 8.38 -8.11
N TRP A 1083 16.23 8.05 -7.22
CA TRP A 1083 16.02 8.80 -5.97
C TRP A 1083 17.30 8.97 -5.13
N TYR A 1084 18.02 7.88 -4.89
CA TYR A 1084 19.27 7.91 -4.12
C TYR A 1084 20.51 8.20 -4.96
N GLY A 1085 20.36 8.47 -6.26
CA GLY A 1085 21.47 8.45 -7.21
C GLY A 1085 21.95 7.04 -7.54
N GLY A 1086 23.12 6.94 -8.19
CA GLY A 1086 23.70 5.66 -8.61
C GLY A 1086 25.21 5.78 -8.87
N SER A 1087 25.85 4.66 -9.20
CA SER A 1087 27.28 4.62 -9.54
C SER A 1087 27.52 4.48 -11.04
N GLY A 1088 28.70 4.92 -11.50
CA GLY A 1088 29.12 4.82 -12.89
C GLY A 1088 28.53 5.90 -13.80
N ARG A 1089 28.43 5.60 -15.10
CA ARG A 1089 27.91 6.52 -16.12
C ARG A 1089 26.39 6.40 -16.27
N ILE A 1090 25.67 6.95 -15.29
CA ILE A 1090 24.19 6.88 -15.25
C ILE A 1090 23.51 7.87 -16.19
N THR A 1091 24.19 8.94 -16.59
CA THR A 1091 23.70 9.96 -17.54
C THR A 1091 24.86 10.55 -18.35
N ALA A 1092 24.54 11.44 -19.30
CA ALA A 1092 25.54 12.19 -20.07
C ALA A 1092 26.23 13.26 -19.20
N GLY A 1093 27.55 13.38 -19.36
CA GLY A 1093 28.39 14.31 -18.63
C GLY A 1093 29.87 13.97 -18.79
N THR A 1094 30.72 14.82 -18.23
CA THR A 1094 32.17 14.68 -18.22
C THR A 1094 32.64 14.39 -16.80
N THR A 1095 33.32 13.26 -16.62
CA THR A 1095 33.93 12.91 -15.33
C THR A 1095 35.15 13.79 -15.05
N ILE A 1096 35.57 13.88 -13.78
CA ILE A 1096 36.78 14.62 -13.41
C ILE A 1096 38.02 14.07 -14.13
N LEU A 1097 38.16 12.74 -14.28
CA LEU A 1097 39.23 12.13 -15.06
C LEU A 1097 39.20 12.56 -16.53
N GLU A 1098 38.03 12.53 -17.16
CA GLU A 1098 37.88 12.96 -18.57
C GLU A 1098 38.22 14.43 -18.74
N ALA A 1099 37.78 15.27 -17.82
CA ALA A 1099 38.11 16.69 -17.78
C ALA A 1099 39.62 16.95 -17.64
N ILE A 1100 40.30 16.21 -16.75
CA ILE A 1100 41.76 16.33 -16.59
C ILE A 1100 42.46 15.94 -17.89
N ARG A 1101 42.06 14.81 -18.50
CA ARG A 1101 42.61 14.36 -19.79
C ARG A 1101 42.41 15.36 -20.92
N SER A 1102 41.29 16.09 -20.96
CA SER A 1102 41.05 17.12 -21.96
C SER A 1102 41.74 18.46 -21.68
N THR A 1103 42.28 18.65 -20.46
CA THR A 1103 42.86 19.94 -20.03
C THR A 1103 44.38 19.97 -20.11
N VAL A 1104 45.05 18.82 -19.90
CA VAL A 1104 46.52 18.74 -19.93
C VAL A 1104 47.09 18.83 -21.35
N ASP A 1105 48.38 19.20 -21.44
CA ASP A 1105 49.12 19.20 -22.71
C ASP A 1105 49.09 17.79 -23.33
N PRO A 1106 48.90 17.63 -24.66
CA PRO A 1106 48.86 16.32 -25.30
C PRO A 1106 50.11 15.45 -25.09
N ALA A 1107 51.25 16.03 -24.71
CA ALA A 1107 52.47 15.31 -24.34
C ALA A 1107 52.48 14.78 -22.89
N THR A 1108 51.50 15.14 -22.07
CA THR A 1108 51.38 14.70 -20.66
C THR A 1108 50.69 13.35 -20.59
N GLU A 1109 51.38 12.34 -20.06
CA GLU A 1109 50.75 11.03 -19.82
C GLU A 1109 49.87 11.06 -18.56
N VAL A 1110 48.59 10.71 -18.71
CA VAL A 1110 47.64 10.64 -17.59
C VAL A 1110 47.35 9.19 -17.21
N ALA A 1111 48.02 8.70 -16.16
CA ALA A 1111 47.72 7.40 -15.56
C ALA A 1111 46.46 7.50 -14.69
N PHE A 1112 45.63 6.46 -14.72
CA PHE A 1112 44.45 6.35 -13.85
C PHE A 1112 44.49 5.04 -13.07
N SER A 1113 44.34 5.11 -11.75
CA SER A 1113 44.14 3.95 -10.88
C SER A 1113 43.16 4.30 -9.78
N GLU A 1114 42.06 3.57 -9.67
CA GLU A 1114 41.01 3.87 -8.68
C GLU A 1114 41.54 3.76 -7.24
N ASN A 1115 42.35 2.73 -6.95
CA ASN A 1115 43.00 2.53 -5.67
C ASN A 1115 44.42 1.99 -5.88
N PRO A 1116 45.41 2.87 -6.14
CA PRO A 1116 46.78 2.46 -6.39
C PRO A 1116 47.43 1.86 -5.15
N ASP A 1117 48.26 0.85 -5.35
CA ASP A 1117 49.16 0.33 -4.33
C ASP A 1117 50.48 1.11 -4.29
N ALA A 1118 51.31 0.80 -3.30
CA ALA A 1118 52.61 1.43 -3.14
C ALA A 1118 53.62 1.05 -4.24
N ASP A 1119 53.39 -0.03 -4.99
CA ASP A 1119 54.29 -0.49 -6.04
C ASP A 1119 54.15 0.39 -7.29
N LEU A 1120 52.90 0.66 -7.71
CA LEU A 1120 52.63 1.58 -8.80
C LEU A 1120 53.25 2.97 -8.57
N LEU A 1121 53.25 3.44 -7.32
CA LEU A 1121 53.77 4.76 -6.97
C LEU A 1121 55.31 4.83 -6.95
N ARG A 1122 55.99 3.72 -6.63
CA ARG A 1122 57.46 3.66 -6.60
C ARG A 1122 58.10 3.59 -7.99
N ASP A 1123 57.43 2.93 -8.94
CA ASP A 1123 58.06 2.54 -10.22
C ASP A 1123 57.80 3.52 -11.38
N HIS A 1124 56.98 4.57 -11.19
CA HIS A 1124 56.40 5.32 -12.31
C HIS A 1124 56.63 6.85 -12.33
N ASP A 1125 57.43 7.41 -11.43
CA ASP A 1125 57.88 8.83 -11.36
C ASP A 1125 56.82 9.86 -11.77
N PHE A 1126 55.75 9.97 -10.96
CA PHE A 1126 54.66 10.91 -11.19
C PHE A 1126 55.03 12.32 -10.75
N SER A 1127 54.80 13.33 -11.61
CA SER A 1127 55.07 14.74 -11.27
C SER A 1127 54.16 15.26 -10.16
N TYR A 1128 52.90 14.83 -10.14
CA TYR A 1128 51.92 15.07 -9.08
C TYR A 1128 50.74 14.11 -9.25
N ALA A 1129 49.88 14.04 -8.22
CA ALA A 1129 48.66 13.24 -8.23
C ALA A 1129 47.40 14.09 -7.93
N VAL A 1130 46.28 13.75 -8.57
CA VAL A 1130 44.94 14.24 -8.21
C VAL A 1130 44.13 13.07 -7.65
N VAL A 1131 43.77 13.14 -6.37
CA VAL A 1131 43.03 12.08 -5.66
C VAL A 1131 41.59 12.54 -5.47
N VAL A 1132 40.64 11.86 -6.11
CA VAL A 1132 39.21 12.21 -6.06
C VAL A 1132 38.45 11.16 -5.27
N VAL A 1133 37.99 11.53 -4.07
CA VAL A 1133 37.32 10.63 -3.11
C VAL A 1133 36.15 11.36 -2.44
N GLY A 1134 35.27 10.64 -1.73
CA GLY A 1134 34.07 11.29 -1.21
C GLY A 1134 33.04 10.37 -0.57
N GLU A 1135 31.81 10.87 -0.48
CA GLU A 1135 30.64 10.10 -0.06
C GLU A 1135 30.03 9.38 -1.27
N HIS A 1136 29.36 8.23 -1.06
CA HIS A 1136 28.48 7.67 -2.09
C HIS A 1136 27.19 8.51 -2.20
N PRO A 1137 26.45 8.44 -3.33
CA PRO A 1137 25.14 9.07 -3.44
C PRO A 1137 24.17 8.60 -2.35
N TYR A 1138 23.40 9.55 -1.80
CA TYR A 1138 22.34 9.33 -0.82
C TYR A 1138 21.26 10.40 -0.96
N ALA A 1139 20.09 10.13 -0.40
CA ALA A 1139 19.03 11.12 -0.22
C ALA A 1139 18.24 10.81 1.06
N GLU A 1140 17.75 11.85 1.71
CA GLU A 1140 16.83 11.74 2.85
C GLU A 1140 17.38 10.85 3.98
N THR A 1141 16.56 9.97 4.55
CA THR A 1141 16.89 9.13 5.71
C THR A 1141 18.10 8.22 5.46
N PHE A 1142 18.35 7.80 4.21
CA PHE A 1142 19.51 6.97 3.88
C PHE A 1142 20.84 7.74 3.87
N GLY A 1143 20.76 9.07 3.86
CA GLY A 1143 21.92 9.94 4.04
C GLY A 1143 22.19 10.31 5.50
N ASP A 1144 21.29 10.01 6.44
CA ASP A 1144 21.53 10.34 7.85
C ASP A 1144 22.76 9.58 8.36
N SER A 1145 23.73 10.31 8.90
CA SER A 1145 24.98 9.72 9.35
C SER A 1145 25.50 10.40 10.62
N LEU A 1146 25.79 9.60 11.64
CA LEU A 1146 26.36 10.09 12.89
C LEU A 1146 27.89 10.16 12.88
N ASN A 1147 28.55 9.52 11.90
CA ASN A 1147 30.01 9.44 11.84
C ASN A 1147 30.66 10.38 10.82
N LEU A 1148 29.92 10.77 9.76
CA LEU A 1148 30.37 11.66 8.70
C LEU A 1148 31.77 11.34 8.17
N THR A 1149 32.08 10.05 7.96
CA THR A 1149 33.38 9.59 7.44
C THR A 1149 33.36 9.35 5.94
N LEU A 1150 34.51 9.53 5.27
CA LEU A 1150 34.69 9.20 3.85
C LEU A 1150 34.41 7.72 3.55
N ALA A 1151 33.86 7.43 2.37
CA ALA A 1151 33.67 6.05 1.92
C ALA A 1151 35.03 5.38 1.66
N ALA A 1152 35.18 4.11 2.06
CA ALA A 1152 36.32 3.30 1.69
C ALA A 1152 36.28 2.98 0.17
N PRO A 1153 37.44 2.93 -0.53
CA PRO A 1153 38.81 3.01 -0.03
C PRO A 1153 39.38 4.43 0.14
N GLY A 1154 38.57 5.49 0.14
CA GLY A 1154 39.01 6.89 0.14
C GLY A 1154 40.12 7.24 1.14
N PRO A 1155 39.96 6.98 2.45
CA PRO A 1155 41.01 7.21 3.45
C PRO A 1155 42.36 6.54 3.12
N THR A 1156 42.33 5.28 2.70
CA THR A 1156 43.54 4.53 2.36
C THR A 1156 44.16 5.03 1.06
N THR A 1157 43.35 5.41 0.07
CA THR A 1157 43.85 5.99 -1.19
C THR A 1157 44.56 7.33 -0.95
N ILE A 1158 43.99 8.19 -0.09
CA ILE A 1158 44.65 9.43 0.32
C ILE A 1158 46.01 9.14 0.95
N GLN A 1159 46.05 8.27 1.96
CA GLN A 1159 47.29 7.97 2.69
C GLN A 1159 48.37 7.39 1.78
N THR A 1160 48.02 6.43 0.91
CA THR A 1160 48.96 5.77 0.00
C THR A 1160 49.50 6.73 -1.04
N VAL A 1161 48.64 7.49 -1.72
CA VAL A 1161 49.07 8.39 -2.81
C VAL A 1161 49.81 9.60 -2.28
N CYS A 1162 49.24 10.30 -1.31
CA CYS A 1162 49.81 11.52 -0.78
C CYS A 1162 51.08 11.30 0.06
N GLY A 1163 51.27 10.08 0.58
CA GLY A 1163 52.52 9.68 1.22
C GLY A 1163 53.68 9.46 0.25
N ALA A 1164 53.41 9.32 -1.06
CA ALA A 1164 54.42 8.99 -2.07
C ALA A 1164 54.66 10.11 -3.10
N VAL A 1165 53.64 10.88 -3.45
CA VAL A 1165 53.68 11.89 -4.52
C VAL A 1165 52.92 13.14 -4.04
N LYS A 1166 53.38 14.34 -4.42
CA LYS A 1166 52.65 15.59 -4.14
C LYS A 1166 51.21 15.46 -4.65
N CYS A 1167 50.23 15.66 -3.80
CA CYS A 1167 48.84 15.34 -4.10
C CYS A 1167 47.87 16.51 -3.88
N ALA A 1168 46.94 16.68 -4.82
CA ALA A 1168 45.74 17.50 -4.64
C ALA A 1168 44.55 16.57 -4.40
N VAL A 1169 43.95 16.63 -3.22
CA VAL A 1169 42.74 15.87 -2.87
C VAL A 1169 41.50 16.68 -3.22
N VAL A 1170 40.62 16.10 -4.03
CA VAL A 1170 39.31 16.64 -4.40
C VAL A 1170 38.23 15.83 -3.68
N LEU A 1171 37.52 16.46 -2.74
CA LEU A 1171 36.44 15.85 -1.99
C LEU A 1171 35.09 16.04 -2.67
N VAL A 1172 34.45 14.94 -3.04
CA VAL A 1172 33.10 14.91 -3.58
C VAL A 1172 32.12 14.51 -2.48
N THR A 1173 31.54 15.48 -1.77
CA THR A 1173 30.71 15.25 -0.58
C THR A 1173 29.48 16.14 -0.56
N GLY A 1174 28.39 15.68 0.04
CA GLY A 1174 27.17 16.49 0.19
C GLY A 1174 27.24 17.50 1.34
N ARG A 1175 28.33 17.48 2.11
CA ARG A 1175 28.46 18.16 3.41
C ARG A 1175 29.91 18.10 3.92
N PRO A 1176 30.25 18.86 4.98
CA PRO A 1176 31.48 18.65 5.73
C PRO A 1176 31.58 17.22 6.29
N VAL A 1177 32.78 16.65 6.24
CA VAL A 1177 33.09 15.28 6.69
C VAL A 1177 34.38 15.27 7.52
N VAL A 1178 34.61 14.20 8.28
CA VAL A 1178 35.85 14.00 9.04
C VAL A 1178 37.04 13.96 8.07
N ILE A 1179 37.89 14.99 8.13
CA ILE A 1179 39.06 15.13 7.24
C ILE A 1179 40.36 15.44 8.00
N GLU A 1180 40.28 15.99 9.21
CA GLU A 1180 41.42 16.42 10.02
C GLU A 1180 42.54 15.38 10.14
N PRO A 1181 42.28 14.07 10.35
CA PRO A 1181 43.33 13.06 10.46
C PRO A 1181 44.21 12.90 9.22
N TYR A 1182 43.71 13.30 8.05
CA TYR A 1182 44.40 13.13 6.77
C TYR A 1182 45.04 14.44 6.27
N LEU A 1183 44.65 15.59 6.83
CA LEU A 1183 45.13 16.91 6.41
C LEU A 1183 46.66 17.06 6.39
N PRO A 1184 47.44 16.52 7.35
CA PRO A 1184 48.90 16.66 7.32
C PRO A 1184 49.56 16.03 6.09
N GLY A 1185 48.98 14.95 5.54
CA GLY A 1185 49.52 14.26 4.38
C GLY A 1185 49.18 14.90 3.04
N MET A 1186 48.19 15.79 2.97
CA MET A 1186 47.72 16.38 1.70
C MET A 1186 48.48 17.68 1.39
N ASP A 1187 48.94 17.88 0.16
CA ASP A 1187 49.49 19.18 -0.23
C ASP A 1187 48.38 20.19 -0.52
N ALA A 1188 47.34 19.79 -1.26
CA ALA A 1188 46.15 20.61 -1.48
C ALA A 1188 44.87 19.84 -1.18
N LEU A 1189 43.84 20.56 -0.69
CA LEU A 1189 42.52 20.02 -0.40
C LEU A 1189 41.45 20.94 -0.99
N VAL A 1190 40.58 20.37 -1.83
CA VAL A 1190 39.46 21.06 -2.46
C VAL A 1190 38.16 20.39 -2.05
N ALA A 1191 37.22 21.15 -1.49
CA ALA A 1191 35.84 20.72 -1.35
C ALA A 1191 35.10 21.01 -2.65
N ALA A 1192 34.77 19.95 -3.40
CA ALA A 1192 34.04 20.04 -4.66
C ALA A 1192 32.53 19.88 -4.52
N TRP A 1193 32.08 19.54 -3.32
CA TRP A 1193 30.67 19.24 -3.02
C TRP A 1193 30.15 18.10 -3.90
N LEU A 1194 28.92 18.22 -4.40
CA LEU A 1194 28.38 17.37 -5.45
C LEU A 1194 28.24 18.21 -6.73
N PRO A 1195 29.28 18.25 -7.59
CA PRO A 1195 29.37 19.21 -8.70
C PRO A 1195 28.41 18.95 -9.86
N GLY A 1196 27.79 17.76 -9.98
CA GLY A 1196 26.89 17.47 -11.10
C GLY A 1196 27.64 16.96 -12.34
N SER A 1197 27.10 17.18 -13.55
CA SER A 1197 27.53 16.47 -14.76
C SER A 1197 28.78 17.03 -15.42
N GLU A 1198 29.20 18.25 -15.06
CA GLU A 1198 30.21 19.01 -15.80
C GLU A 1198 31.54 19.07 -15.05
N GLY A 1199 32.22 17.91 -14.95
CA GLY A 1199 33.50 17.76 -14.24
C GLY A 1199 34.63 18.65 -14.77
N GLN A 1200 34.48 19.22 -15.97
CA GLN A 1200 35.41 20.21 -16.51
C GLN A 1200 35.54 21.45 -15.61
N GLY A 1201 34.48 21.85 -14.90
CA GLY A 1201 34.56 22.98 -13.96
C GLY A 1201 35.54 22.72 -12.80
N VAL A 1202 35.81 21.45 -12.48
CA VAL A 1202 36.84 21.08 -11.50
C VAL A 1202 38.24 21.27 -12.08
N ALA A 1203 38.49 20.76 -13.28
CA ALA A 1203 39.78 20.90 -13.95
C ALA A 1203 40.14 22.37 -14.23
N ASP A 1204 39.15 23.19 -14.57
CA ASP A 1204 39.31 24.63 -14.84
C ASP A 1204 40.07 25.39 -13.75
N VAL A 1205 39.83 25.08 -12.46
CA VAL A 1205 40.53 25.74 -11.34
C VAL A 1205 41.75 24.97 -10.86
N LEU A 1206 41.75 23.63 -10.97
CA LEU A 1206 42.93 22.83 -10.63
C LEU A 1206 44.13 23.20 -11.50
N PHE A 1207 43.90 23.53 -12.78
CA PHE A 1207 44.94 23.89 -13.75
C PHE A 1207 45.08 25.40 -14.01
N GLY A 1208 44.36 26.23 -13.26
CA GLY A 1208 44.55 27.68 -13.26
C GLY A 1208 44.00 28.42 -14.49
N ASP A 1209 43.07 27.82 -15.24
CA ASP A 1209 42.29 28.56 -16.25
C ASP A 1209 41.39 29.61 -15.58
N TYR A 1210 41.01 29.34 -14.34
CA TYR A 1210 40.33 30.28 -13.46
C TYR A 1210 40.81 30.14 -12.01
N GLU A 1211 40.53 31.17 -11.22
CA GLU A 1211 40.85 31.22 -9.80
C GLU A 1211 39.84 30.44 -8.95
N PHE A 1212 40.30 29.86 -7.85
CA PHE A 1212 39.40 29.41 -6.79
C PHE A 1212 38.73 30.62 -6.13
N THR A 1213 37.40 30.61 -6.11
CA THR A 1213 36.61 31.72 -5.56
C THR A 1213 35.60 31.31 -4.50
N GLY A 1214 35.33 30.01 -4.37
CA GLY A 1214 34.32 29.50 -3.46
C GLY A 1214 34.66 29.75 -2.00
N ARG A 1215 33.64 29.90 -1.16
CA ARG A 1215 33.73 30.05 0.29
C ARG A 1215 32.79 29.07 0.97
N LEU A 1216 33.19 28.53 2.12
CA LEU A 1216 32.40 27.54 2.84
C LEU A 1216 30.99 28.10 3.18
N PRO A 1217 29.91 27.43 2.75
CA PRO A 1217 28.54 27.79 3.12
C PRO A 1217 28.06 27.05 4.37
N SER A 1218 28.89 26.15 4.91
CA SER A 1218 28.67 25.48 6.19
C SER A 1218 30.00 25.33 6.92
N THR A 1219 29.94 25.36 8.24
CA THR A 1219 31.04 25.17 9.15
C THR A 1219 31.63 23.78 8.99
N TRP A 1220 32.95 23.68 8.83
CA TRP A 1220 33.66 22.40 8.85
C TRP A 1220 34.10 22.08 10.28
N PHE A 1221 33.56 21.00 10.85
CA PHE A 1221 33.87 20.56 12.21
C PHE A 1221 35.22 19.82 12.30
N ARG A 1222 35.82 19.80 13.50
CA ARG A 1222 36.99 18.96 13.82
C ARG A 1222 36.57 17.53 14.11
N SER A 1223 35.60 17.37 15.02
CA SER A 1223 34.98 16.09 15.40
C SER A 1223 33.46 16.18 15.33
N VAL A 1224 32.81 15.06 15.00
CA VAL A 1224 31.34 14.93 15.02
C VAL A 1224 30.74 15.15 16.41
N ASP A 1225 31.55 15.02 17.47
CA ASP A 1225 31.13 15.29 18.85
C ASP A 1225 30.83 16.77 19.13
N GLN A 1226 31.34 17.67 18.28
CA GLN A 1226 31.02 19.09 18.35
C GLN A 1226 29.60 19.40 17.87
N LEU A 1227 28.95 18.49 17.13
CA LEU A 1227 27.71 18.77 16.42
C LEU A 1227 26.46 18.69 17.34
N PRO A 1228 25.48 19.60 17.20
CA PRO A 1228 25.47 20.71 16.24
C PRO A 1228 26.35 21.88 16.70
N MET A 1229 27.09 22.46 15.75
CA MET A 1229 27.94 23.64 15.96
C MET A 1229 27.87 24.50 14.71
N ASN A 1230 27.38 25.73 14.86
CA ASN A 1230 27.15 26.66 13.77
C ASN A 1230 27.74 28.03 14.09
N ALA A 1231 27.99 28.85 13.06
CA ALA A 1231 28.49 30.20 13.25
C ALA A 1231 27.58 31.03 14.19
N GLY A 1232 28.18 31.61 15.23
CA GLY A 1232 27.50 32.37 16.28
C GLY A 1232 27.22 31.62 17.58
N ASP A 1233 27.43 30.30 17.61
CA ASP A 1233 27.31 29.51 18.85
C ASP A 1233 28.43 29.85 19.85
N ALA A 1234 28.16 29.74 21.16
CA ALA A 1234 29.13 30.05 22.20
C ALA A 1234 30.33 29.08 22.22
N HIS A 1235 30.12 27.84 21.78
CA HIS A 1235 31.11 26.76 21.69
C HIS A 1235 31.70 26.61 20.28
N TYR A 1236 31.70 27.66 19.46
CA TYR A 1236 32.15 27.63 18.07
C TYR A 1236 33.67 27.45 17.95
N ASP A 1237 34.11 26.22 17.67
CA ASP A 1237 35.51 25.82 17.42
C ASP A 1237 35.63 24.97 16.13
N PRO A 1238 35.55 25.62 14.96
CA PRO A 1238 35.59 24.90 13.70
C PRO A 1238 37.01 24.51 13.26
N LEU A 1239 37.11 23.46 12.45
CA LEU A 1239 38.32 23.18 11.67
C LEU A 1239 38.50 24.25 10.58
N PHE A 1240 37.41 24.54 9.85
CA PHE A 1240 37.31 25.66 8.93
C PHE A 1240 36.00 26.42 9.19
N PRO A 1241 36.06 27.72 9.51
CA PRO A 1241 34.86 28.49 9.83
C PRO A 1241 33.99 28.73 8.59
N LEU A 1242 32.71 29.03 8.81
CA LEU A 1242 31.80 29.51 7.77
C LEU A 1242 32.45 30.69 7.01
N GLY A 1243 32.39 30.66 5.69
CA GLY A 1243 32.96 31.67 4.81
C GLY A 1243 34.46 31.49 4.49
N PHE A 1244 35.12 30.48 5.06
CA PHE A 1244 36.53 30.16 4.74
C PHE A 1244 36.70 29.67 3.30
N GLY A 1245 37.82 29.99 2.67
CA GLY A 1245 38.19 29.53 1.34
C GLY A 1245 39.41 30.28 0.84
N LEU A 1246 40.46 29.56 0.49
CA LEU A 1246 41.66 30.11 -0.12
C LEU A 1246 41.39 30.47 -1.59
N THR A 1247 42.19 31.37 -2.14
CA THR A 1247 42.16 31.76 -3.55
C THR A 1247 43.46 31.36 -4.23
N THR A 1248 43.45 31.26 -5.56
CA THR A 1248 44.65 31.10 -6.40
C THR A 1248 44.76 32.30 -7.35
N GLU A 1249 45.97 32.63 -7.81
CA GLU A 1249 46.17 33.61 -8.88
C GLU A 1249 46.01 32.92 -10.25
N SER A 1250 45.32 33.57 -11.20
CA SER A 1250 45.17 33.01 -12.56
C SER A 1250 46.51 33.00 -13.32
N ARG A 1251 46.86 31.91 -14.02
CA ARG A 1251 48.01 31.86 -14.93
C ARG A 1251 47.60 32.37 -16.32
N ILE A 1252 47.19 33.65 -16.44
CA ILE A 1252 46.90 34.28 -17.75
C ILE A 1252 48.16 34.95 -18.36
N SER A 1253 49.33 34.78 -17.76
CA SER A 1253 50.62 35.16 -18.37
C SER A 1253 51.41 33.92 -18.75
N ASP A 1254 51.21 33.44 -19.97
CA ASP A 1254 52.21 32.78 -20.85
C ASP A 1254 51.47 32.26 -22.09
N MET A 1255 51.02 33.21 -22.93
CA MET A 1255 50.75 32.98 -24.35
C MET A 1255 51.91 33.54 -25.16
#